data_AF-A0A397B8L2-F1
#
_entry.id   AF-A0A397B8L2-F1
#
_cell.length_a   1.000
_cell.length_b   1.000
_cell.length_c   1.000
_cell.angle_alpha   90.00
_cell.angle_beta   90.00
_cell.angle_gamma   90.00
#
_symmetry.space_group_name_H-M   'P 1'
#
loop_
_entity.id
_entity.type
_entity.pdbx_description
1 polymer ?
#
loop_
_entity_poly.entity_id
_entity_poly.type
_entity_poly.pdbx_seq_one_letter_code
_entity_poly.pdbx_strand_id
1 'polypeptide(L)'
;MLKQPKYVKMRLVLLDVFTRTILSLETESKRRRMQLKLDQLGLTDVIVDLISHSDDFTVFDKCVWLGIAMLDGMNARVQEKFHVLITQQHEHSAEFLGKFKLHLDMLFAHPHTDHSNHVEPKSGLLLSQIMYFSPKTRSDLSEPTSKYQSASRQFRFLQLLCEGHYLRNQMCMLGQGNNASSCVNGNYDGNEACSRDAFLSMGFNLHILMQQLMEFQPSLISLLYPMDDVAYRHAYDFFDDRCARVEIVWPQTNVDHHHHASTTSNNHGDLISMYFPLHPICVCLTDRTKRRLQSEVSRDANKLNDFYDKTHDVIVEMQHQCTLRQYAWMAFLTRHLSRLKMAAFAWSLVLNALIVLYNHIDRQQVESPPPWIVQSAGYVHVALCLAMVTGHCINDVPLLFQQATTPSRTHVVSAYKQSNLSADNSSTLRFDSTVNETFQDVEDKVRAIGDPRMTRQHHRPPRWARVVWFVLWVVVWDAKTMYHLGLVGLSIGGAFFHQPLCFSFHVLDIVNRSSELRYVSKAIVYPGRSLLHILVLYLLSAYVFGFVGLVYFAKYFDKDDYNGCDTLWVCFLTSLDEGLKNNGGIGGFLAPSHRDTGDPLAYPRLAYDLLYYVGLIIILTNLAFGLIIDTFATLRTQHKENQDDLKDRCFICSIDCFTFNRMTKGFDHHTRHEHNIWHYIYLFVHLRKKHFTHYNGVELYLATRMAKRDVTFFPSHRALALEKLHDRNRPLDDTPKRYVM
;
A
#
# COMPACT_ATOMS: atom_id res chain seq x y z
N MET A 1 -28.13 -20.22 -41.42
CA MET A 1 -28.79 -21.45 -40.90
C MET A 1 -29.51 -21.20 -39.57
N LEU A 2 -28.86 -20.59 -38.57
CA LEU A 2 -29.52 -20.25 -37.30
C LEU A 2 -30.76 -19.34 -37.45
N LYS A 3 -30.83 -18.49 -38.49
CA LYS A 3 -31.98 -17.61 -38.78
C LYS A 3 -33.12 -18.23 -39.61
N GLN A 4 -32.98 -19.47 -40.11
CA GLN A 4 -34.05 -20.13 -40.88
C GLN A 4 -34.95 -21.06 -40.03
N PRO A 5 -36.28 -20.79 -39.91
CA PRO A 5 -37.19 -21.55 -39.03
C PRO A 5 -37.34 -23.02 -39.40
N LYS A 6 -37.00 -23.41 -40.62
CA LYS A 6 -37.06 -24.78 -41.13
C LYS A 6 -36.10 -25.77 -40.42
N TYR A 7 -35.12 -25.30 -39.65
CA TYR A 7 -34.05 -26.12 -39.06
C TYR A 7 -33.99 -26.08 -37.52
N VAL A 8 -35.14 -26.16 -36.83
CA VAL A 8 -35.23 -26.07 -35.34
C VAL A 8 -34.28 -27.05 -34.62
N LYS A 9 -34.23 -28.33 -35.02
CA LYS A 9 -33.33 -29.31 -34.39
C LYS A 9 -31.84 -28.94 -34.53
N MET A 10 -31.42 -28.50 -35.71
CA MET A 10 -30.03 -28.09 -35.96
C MET A 10 -29.69 -26.80 -35.19
N ARG A 11 -30.65 -25.87 -35.06
CA ARG A 11 -30.49 -24.64 -34.27
C ARG A 11 -30.21 -24.97 -32.81
N LEU A 12 -31.03 -25.83 -32.20
CA LEU A 12 -30.88 -26.23 -30.80
C LEU A 12 -29.52 -26.89 -30.54
N VAL A 13 -29.05 -27.75 -31.45
CA VAL A 13 -27.72 -28.38 -31.35
C VAL A 13 -26.60 -27.36 -31.45
N LEU A 14 -26.66 -26.44 -32.41
CA LEU A 14 -25.63 -25.42 -32.58
C LEU A 14 -25.56 -24.46 -31.39
N LEU A 15 -26.71 -24.02 -30.86
CA LEU A 15 -26.77 -23.19 -29.65
C LEU A 15 -26.10 -23.91 -28.47
N ASP A 16 -26.38 -25.20 -28.28
CA ASP A 16 -25.78 -26.01 -27.21
C ASP A 16 -24.26 -26.18 -27.39
N VAL A 17 -23.79 -26.40 -28.62
CA VAL A 17 -22.37 -26.52 -28.96
C VAL A 17 -21.64 -25.22 -28.66
N PHE A 18 -22.16 -24.06 -29.08
CA PHE A 18 -21.53 -22.77 -28.79
C PHE A 18 -21.45 -22.52 -27.28
N THR A 19 -22.53 -22.80 -26.54
CA THR A 19 -22.55 -22.63 -25.08
C THR A 19 -21.50 -23.51 -24.40
N ARG A 20 -21.43 -24.80 -24.74
CA ARG A 20 -20.43 -25.72 -24.18
C ARG A 20 -19.01 -25.34 -24.58
N THR A 21 -18.81 -24.81 -25.79
CA THR A 21 -17.49 -24.37 -26.26
C THR A 21 -16.93 -23.23 -25.41
N ILE A 22 -17.79 -22.32 -24.94
CA ILE A 22 -17.40 -21.23 -24.05
C ILE A 22 -17.19 -21.74 -22.62
N LEU A 23 -18.15 -22.51 -22.10
CA LEU A 23 -18.16 -22.96 -20.69
C LEU A 23 -17.11 -24.05 -20.40
N SER A 24 -16.66 -24.81 -21.40
CA SER A 24 -15.59 -25.82 -21.24
C SER A 24 -14.19 -25.22 -21.03
N LEU A 25 -14.03 -23.91 -21.19
CA LEU A 25 -12.75 -23.23 -20.99
C LEU A 25 -12.54 -22.92 -19.49
N GLU A 26 -11.52 -23.57 -18.90
CA GLU A 26 -11.20 -23.48 -17.46
C GLU A 26 -10.73 -22.08 -17.02
N THR A 27 -9.94 -21.39 -17.85
CA THR A 27 -9.38 -20.08 -17.49
C THR A 27 -10.21 -18.94 -18.07
N GLU A 28 -10.52 -17.94 -17.25
CA GLU A 28 -11.27 -16.73 -17.63
C GLU A 28 -10.66 -15.99 -18.84
N SER A 29 -9.34 -15.92 -18.94
CA SER A 29 -8.64 -15.29 -20.08
C SER A 29 -8.81 -16.04 -21.42
N LYS A 30 -8.97 -17.37 -21.39
CA LYS A 30 -9.31 -18.15 -22.59
C LYS A 30 -10.79 -17.98 -22.94
N ARG A 31 -11.67 -17.99 -21.93
CA ARG A 31 -13.12 -17.75 -22.10
C ARG A 31 -13.38 -16.41 -22.76
N ARG A 32 -12.77 -15.33 -22.27
CA ARG A 32 -12.86 -13.98 -22.84
C ARG A 32 -12.43 -13.94 -24.31
N ARG A 33 -11.29 -14.54 -24.65
CA ARG A 33 -10.81 -14.61 -26.04
C ARG A 33 -11.77 -15.35 -26.96
N MET A 34 -12.39 -16.43 -26.46
CA MET A 34 -13.41 -17.17 -27.22
C MET A 34 -14.67 -16.33 -27.41
N GLN A 35 -15.18 -15.67 -26.36
CA GLN A 35 -16.34 -14.77 -26.44
C GLN A 35 -16.12 -13.66 -27.48
N LEU A 36 -14.96 -13.00 -27.46
CA LEU A 36 -14.61 -11.97 -28.45
C LEU A 36 -14.52 -12.51 -29.87
N LYS A 37 -14.01 -13.73 -30.04
CA LYS A 37 -13.93 -14.38 -31.36
C LYS A 37 -15.32 -14.72 -31.90
N LEU A 38 -16.21 -15.22 -31.05
CA LEU A 38 -17.59 -15.53 -31.43
C LEU A 38 -18.42 -14.27 -31.70
N ASP A 39 -18.19 -13.20 -30.94
CA ASP A 39 -18.76 -11.88 -31.19
C ASP A 39 -18.35 -11.33 -32.56
N GLN A 40 -17.07 -11.41 -32.92
CA GLN A 40 -16.58 -11.03 -34.25
C GLN A 40 -17.20 -11.84 -35.40
N LEU A 41 -17.64 -13.07 -35.13
CA LEU A 41 -18.35 -13.92 -36.09
C LEU A 41 -19.85 -13.61 -36.17
N GLY A 42 -20.34 -12.60 -35.44
CA GLY A 42 -21.73 -12.15 -35.44
C GLY A 42 -22.67 -12.98 -34.57
N LEU A 43 -22.14 -13.75 -33.61
CA LEU A 43 -22.97 -14.57 -32.72
C LEU A 43 -23.90 -13.71 -31.84
N THR A 44 -23.43 -12.54 -31.41
CA THR A 44 -24.19 -11.57 -30.61
C THR A 44 -25.41 -11.06 -31.38
N ASP A 45 -25.25 -10.75 -32.68
CA ASP A 45 -26.35 -10.31 -33.54
C ASP A 45 -27.42 -11.41 -33.69
N VAL A 46 -27.00 -12.68 -33.75
CA VAL A 46 -27.91 -13.82 -33.84
C VAL A 46 -28.67 -14.05 -32.53
N ILE A 47 -28.04 -13.85 -31.38
CA ILE A 47 -28.69 -14.02 -30.07
C ILE A 47 -29.79 -12.98 -29.88
N VAL A 48 -29.51 -11.69 -30.16
CA VAL A 48 -30.51 -10.62 -30.03
C VAL A 48 -31.70 -10.87 -30.96
N ASP A 49 -31.43 -11.19 -32.22
CA ASP A 49 -32.45 -11.48 -33.24
C ASP A 49 -33.35 -12.67 -32.87
N LEU A 50 -32.75 -13.76 -32.36
CA LEU A 50 -33.51 -14.93 -31.92
C LEU A 50 -34.35 -14.65 -30.68
N ILE A 51 -33.84 -13.87 -29.72
CA ILE A 51 -34.61 -13.50 -28.52
C ILE A 51 -35.81 -12.63 -28.88
N SER A 52 -35.62 -11.65 -29.76
CA SER A 52 -36.71 -10.74 -30.18
C SER A 52 -37.80 -11.43 -31.01
N HIS A 53 -37.44 -12.39 -31.87
CA HIS A 53 -38.40 -12.96 -32.84
C HIS A 53 -38.79 -14.42 -32.62
N SER A 54 -38.21 -15.13 -31.65
CA SER A 54 -38.59 -16.53 -31.39
C SER A 54 -39.91 -16.63 -30.63
N ASP A 55 -40.77 -17.56 -31.05
CA ASP A 55 -42.00 -17.97 -30.33
C ASP A 55 -41.83 -19.34 -29.65
N ASP A 56 -40.73 -20.05 -29.94
CA ASP A 56 -40.41 -21.35 -29.33
C ASP A 56 -39.66 -21.16 -28.01
N PHE A 57 -40.32 -21.55 -26.92
CA PHE A 57 -39.79 -21.52 -25.54
C PHE A 57 -38.42 -22.19 -25.40
N THR A 58 -38.20 -23.31 -26.08
CA THR A 58 -36.95 -24.07 -25.95
C THR A 58 -35.79 -23.39 -26.66
N VAL A 59 -36.08 -22.76 -27.82
CA VAL A 59 -35.11 -21.95 -28.56
C VAL A 59 -34.80 -20.69 -27.78
N PHE A 60 -35.81 -20.04 -27.20
CA PHE A 60 -35.63 -18.88 -26.34
C PHE A 60 -34.73 -19.18 -25.13
N ASP A 61 -35.05 -20.22 -24.34
CA ASP A 61 -34.28 -20.60 -23.15
C ASP A 61 -32.82 -20.99 -23.49
N LYS A 62 -32.60 -21.71 -24.59
CA LYS A 62 -31.24 -22.04 -25.08
C LYS A 62 -30.48 -20.82 -25.58
N CYS A 63 -31.14 -19.86 -26.23
CA CYS A 63 -30.54 -18.59 -26.64
C CYS A 63 -30.15 -17.73 -25.44
N VAL A 64 -31.03 -17.63 -24.43
CA VAL A 64 -30.73 -16.94 -23.17
C VAL A 64 -29.53 -17.59 -22.48
N TRP A 65 -29.46 -18.93 -22.46
CA TRP A 65 -28.32 -19.64 -21.87
C TRP A 65 -27.00 -19.39 -22.62
N LEU A 66 -27.04 -19.32 -23.96
CA LEU A 66 -25.88 -18.92 -24.77
C LEU A 66 -25.50 -17.45 -24.51
N GLY A 67 -26.48 -16.57 -24.36
CA GLY A 67 -26.28 -15.16 -23.99
C GLY A 67 -25.58 -15.01 -22.63
N ILE A 68 -25.97 -15.82 -21.64
CA ILE A 68 -25.28 -15.89 -20.34
C ILE A 68 -23.82 -16.28 -20.54
N ALA A 69 -23.53 -17.32 -21.34
CA ALA A 69 -22.16 -17.75 -21.60
C ALA A 69 -21.32 -16.68 -22.32
N MET A 70 -21.94 -15.89 -23.22
CA MET A 70 -21.29 -14.77 -23.90
C MET A 70 -20.94 -13.61 -22.96
N LEU A 71 -21.77 -13.37 -21.92
CA LEU A 71 -21.63 -12.26 -20.98
C LEU A 71 -20.90 -12.64 -19.68
N ASP A 72 -20.72 -13.93 -19.41
CA ASP A 72 -20.09 -14.46 -18.19
C ASP A 72 -18.64 -13.96 -18.02
N GLY A 73 -18.30 -13.48 -16.81
CA GLY A 73 -17.01 -12.85 -16.51
C GLY A 73 -16.89 -11.37 -16.93
N MET A 74 -18.02 -10.73 -17.25
CA MET A 74 -18.15 -9.31 -17.58
C MET A 74 -17.22 -8.88 -18.72
N ASN A 75 -17.61 -9.18 -19.96
CA ASN A 75 -16.88 -8.79 -21.16
C ASN A 75 -17.46 -7.47 -21.72
N ALA A 76 -16.81 -6.35 -21.42
CA ALA A 76 -17.35 -5.01 -21.70
C ALA A 76 -17.65 -4.79 -23.20
N ARG A 77 -16.83 -5.35 -24.09
CA ARG A 77 -17.03 -5.25 -25.54
C ARG A 77 -18.27 -6.01 -26.02
N VAL A 78 -18.50 -7.21 -25.48
CA VAL A 78 -19.69 -7.99 -25.81
C VAL A 78 -20.95 -7.31 -25.25
N GLN A 79 -20.88 -6.79 -24.02
CA GLN A 79 -21.95 -5.99 -23.41
C GLN A 79 -22.28 -4.73 -24.22
N GLU A 80 -21.27 -3.99 -24.68
CA GLU A 80 -21.43 -2.81 -25.54
C GLU A 80 -22.08 -3.19 -26.87
N LYS A 81 -21.67 -4.32 -27.47
CA LYS A 81 -22.29 -4.82 -28.69
C LYS A 81 -23.76 -5.20 -28.47
N PHE A 82 -24.10 -5.87 -27.37
CA PHE A 82 -25.50 -6.13 -26.99
C PHE A 82 -26.27 -4.82 -26.80
N HIS A 83 -25.70 -3.82 -26.11
CA HIS A 83 -26.32 -2.51 -25.93
C HIS A 83 -26.68 -1.86 -27.26
N VAL A 84 -25.67 -1.75 -28.14
CA VAL A 84 -25.81 -1.12 -29.45
C VAL A 84 -26.88 -1.83 -30.28
N LEU A 85 -26.91 -3.16 -30.28
CA LEU A 85 -27.92 -3.92 -31.02
C LEU A 85 -29.33 -3.75 -30.47
N ILE A 86 -29.48 -3.65 -29.15
CA ILE A 86 -30.79 -3.45 -28.50
C ILE A 86 -31.29 -2.02 -28.72
N THR A 87 -30.40 -1.01 -28.77
CA THR A 87 -30.77 0.42 -28.86
C THR A 87 -30.79 1.02 -30.27
N GLN A 88 -30.11 0.43 -31.25
CA GLN A 88 -30.02 0.99 -32.61
C GLN A 88 -31.38 1.09 -33.35
N GLN A 89 -32.42 0.38 -32.89
CA GLN A 89 -33.78 0.48 -33.40
C GLN A 89 -34.78 0.51 -32.23
N HIS A 90 -35.46 1.64 -32.00
CA HIS A 90 -36.34 1.85 -30.85
C HIS A 90 -37.45 0.77 -30.71
N GLU A 91 -37.98 0.25 -31.82
CA GLU A 91 -38.97 -0.85 -31.84
C GLU A 91 -38.39 -2.18 -31.32
N HIS A 92 -37.15 -2.53 -31.69
CA HIS A 92 -36.51 -3.77 -31.26
C HIS A 92 -36.23 -3.85 -29.76
N SER A 93 -36.03 -2.71 -29.09
CA SER A 93 -35.79 -2.67 -27.64
C SER A 93 -37.03 -3.10 -26.83
N ALA A 94 -38.21 -2.64 -27.24
CA ALA A 94 -39.49 -2.96 -26.61
C ALA A 94 -39.89 -4.41 -26.93
N GLU A 95 -39.65 -4.89 -28.14
CA GLU A 95 -39.86 -6.29 -28.49
C GLU A 95 -38.94 -7.24 -27.72
N PHE A 96 -37.65 -6.89 -27.61
CA PHE A 96 -36.67 -7.67 -26.88
C PHE A 96 -37.04 -7.81 -25.39
N LEU A 97 -37.28 -6.69 -24.70
CA LEU A 97 -37.69 -6.70 -23.28
C LEU A 97 -39.10 -7.28 -23.09
N GLY A 98 -40.01 -7.01 -24.03
CA GLY A 98 -41.37 -7.53 -24.05
C GLY A 98 -41.39 -9.06 -24.13
N LYS A 99 -40.47 -9.68 -24.87
CA LYS A 99 -40.32 -11.14 -24.93
C LYS A 99 -39.89 -11.76 -23.60
N PHE A 100 -38.98 -11.12 -22.85
CA PHE A 100 -38.64 -11.58 -21.49
C PHE A 100 -39.83 -11.48 -20.54
N LYS A 101 -40.57 -10.37 -20.57
CA LYS A 101 -41.77 -10.19 -19.74
C LYS A 101 -42.83 -11.24 -20.08
N LEU A 102 -43.16 -11.40 -21.37
CA LEU A 102 -44.11 -12.39 -21.86
C LEU A 102 -43.73 -13.81 -21.42
N HIS A 103 -42.45 -14.18 -21.55
CA HIS A 103 -41.98 -15.51 -21.16
C HIS A 103 -42.02 -15.74 -19.65
N LEU A 104 -41.68 -14.73 -18.82
CA LEU A 104 -41.85 -14.79 -17.37
C LEU A 104 -43.33 -14.91 -16.97
N ASP A 105 -44.21 -14.10 -17.56
CA ASP A 105 -45.65 -14.15 -17.31
C ASP A 105 -46.22 -15.54 -17.65
N MET A 106 -45.79 -16.15 -18.76
CA MET A 106 -46.18 -17.52 -19.14
C MET A 106 -45.60 -18.60 -18.21
N LEU A 107 -44.39 -18.41 -17.68
CA LEU A 107 -43.78 -19.35 -16.72
C LEU A 107 -44.48 -19.34 -15.36
N PHE A 108 -44.97 -18.18 -14.91
CA PHE A 108 -45.61 -17.98 -13.61
C PHE A 108 -47.15 -17.99 -13.65
N ALA A 109 -47.77 -18.05 -14.83
CA ALA A 109 -49.20 -18.25 -14.98
C ALA A 109 -49.66 -19.51 -14.22
N HIS A 110 -50.53 -19.32 -13.23
CA HIS A 110 -51.10 -20.41 -12.46
C HIS A 110 -52.11 -21.19 -13.32
N PRO A 111 -52.10 -22.53 -13.34
CA PRO A 111 -53.24 -23.27 -13.84
C PRO A 111 -54.41 -23.01 -12.89
N HIS A 112 -55.53 -22.48 -13.40
CA HIS A 112 -56.77 -22.39 -12.66
C HIS A 112 -57.17 -23.79 -12.19
N THR A 113 -56.92 -24.11 -10.92
CA THR A 113 -57.56 -25.25 -10.26
C THR A 113 -58.86 -24.75 -9.64
N ASP A 114 -59.93 -24.77 -10.44
CA ASP A 114 -61.28 -24.92 -9.92
C ASP A 114 -61.38 -26.32 -9.31
N HIS A 115 -61.07 -26.43 -8.03
CA HIS A 115 -61.69 -27.41 -7.15
C HIS A 115 -61.61 -26.89 -5.72
N SER A 116 -62.67 -26.19 -5.33
CA SER A 116 -63.14 -26.15 -3.96
C SER A 116 -63.25 -27.58 -3.42
N ASN A 117 -62.50 -27.90 -2.37
CA ASN A 117 -62.93 -28.85 -1.35
C ASN A 117 -62.13 -28.64 -0.05
N HIS A 118 -62.89 -28.19 0.95
CA HIS A 118 -62.70 -28.34 2.40
C HIS A 118 -61.39 -28.95 2.92
N VAL A 119 -60.62 -28.15 3.67
CA VAL A 119 -59.97 -28.60 4.92
C VAL A 119 -60.06 -27.48 5.96
N GLU A 120 -60.69 -27.76 7.08
CA GLU A 120 -60.82 -26.90 8.27
C GLU A 120 -59.46 -26.57 8.93
N PRO A 121 -59.35 -25.47 9.69
CA PRO A 121 -58.12 -25.11 10.39
C PRO A 121 -58.07 -25.81 11.76
N LYS A 122 -57.09 -26.69 11.98
CA LYS A 122 -56.69 -27.08 13.34
C LYS A 122 -55.43 -26.33 13.75
N SER A 123 -55.64 -25.36 14.63
CA SER A 123 -54.63 -24.67 15.41
C SER A 123 -53.93 -25.59 16.41
N GLY A 124 -52.60 -25.44 16.52
CA GLY A 124 -51.81 -25.80 17.69
C GLY A 124 -50.86 -26.98 17.51
N LEU A 125 -49.57 -26.73 17.22
CA LEU A 125 -48.47 -26.85 18.18
C LEU A 125 -47.11 -26.59 17.51
N LEU A 126 -46.31 -25.80 18.21
CA LEU A 126 -44.92 -25.43 18.03
C LEU A 126 -43.94 -26.54 17.60
N LEU A 127 -42.95 -26.09 16.80
CA LEU A 127 -41.54 -26.45 16.91
C LEU A 127 -41.12 -27.89 16.53
N SER A 128 -40.99 -28.16 15.22
CA SER A 128 -39.88 -28.96 14.63
C SER A 128 -40.18 -29.33 13.18
N GLN A 129 -39.70 -28.52 12.22
CA GLN A 129 -39.54 -28.95 10.83
C GLN A 129 -38.49 -28.08 10.14
N ILE A 130 -37.27 -28.11 10.69
CA ILE A 130 -36.08 -27.81 9.90
C ILE A 130 -35.88 -29.03 8.99
N MET A 131 -36.32 -28.94 7.74
CA MET A 131 -36.09 -30.00 6.75
C MET A 131 -34.60 -30.02 6.37
N TYR A 132 -33.89 -30.98 6.96
CA TYR A 132 -32.70 -31.58 6.36
C TYR A 132 -33.06 -32.13 4.98
N PHE A 133 -32.57 -31.52 3.90
CA PHE A 133 -32.55 -32.16 2.59
C PHE A 133 -31.36 -33.12 2.51
N SER A 134 -31.62 -34.39 2.83
CA SER A 134 -30.76 -35.53 2.46
C SER A 134 -31.24 -36.10 1.12
N PRO A 135 -30.36 -36.40 0.15
CA PRO A 135 -30.78 -36.89 -1.15
C PRO A 135 -31.09 -38.39 -1.06
N LYS A 136 -32.37 -38.74 -0.97
CA LYS A 136 -32.84 -40.08 -1.33
C LYS A 136 -33.55 -40.03 -2.68
N THR A 137 -32.88 -40.65 -3.64
CA THR A 137 -33.40 -41.30 -4.86
C THR A 137 -34.92 -41.32 -5.00
N ARG A 138 -35.44 -40.58 -5.99
CA ARG A 138 -36.67 -40.96 -6.69
C ARG A 138 -36.74 -40.26 -8.06
N SER A 139 -36.79 -41.09 -9.09
CA SER A 139 -37.42 -40.81 -10.37
C SER A 139 -38.79 -40.16 -10.15
N ASP A 140 -39.16 -39.23 -11.04
CA ASP A 140 -40.46 -38.52 -11.15
C ASP A 140 -40.57 -37.12 -10.52
N LEU A 141 -39.60 -36.24 -10.77
CA LEU A 141 -39.67 -34.79 -10.49
C LEU A 141 -39.09 -33.96 -11.67
N SER A 142 -39.81 -33.82 -12.79
CA SER A 142 -39.30 -33.11 -13.98
C SER A 142 -39.91 -31.73 -14.26
N GLU A 143 -41.03 -31.34 -13.63
CA GLU A 143 -41.76 -30.12 -14.04
C GLU A 143 -41.50 -28.83 -13.21
N PRO A 144 -41.35 -28.83 -11.87
CA PRO A 144 -41.17 -27.59 -11.12
C PRO A 144 -39.77 -26.98 -11.29
N THR A 145 -38.75 -27.83 -11.34
CA THR A 145 -37.33 -27.45 -11.40
C THR A 145 -36.96 -26.75 -12.71
N SER A 146 -37.57 -27.13 -13.84
CA SER A 146 -37.29 -26.53 -15.15
C SER A 146 -37.79 -25.08 -15.25
N LYS A 147 -38.95 -24.75 -14.65
CA LYS A 147 -39.54 -23.40 -14.71
C LYS A 147 -38.69 -22.37 -13.95
N TYR A 148 -38.35 -22.67 -12.70
CA TYR A 148 -37.49 -21.81 -11.88
C TYR A 148 -36.07 -21.67 -12.46
N GLN A 149 -35.56 -22.74 -13.09
CA GLN A 149 -34.26 -22.68 -13.75
C GLN A 149 -34.27 -21.76 -14.98
N SER A 150 -35.33 -21.78 -15.79
CA SER A 150 -35.47 -20.88 -16.93
C SER A 150 -35.70 -19.41 -16.50
N ALA A 151 -36.50 -19.17 -15.46
CA ALA A 151 -36.66 -17.84 -14.88
C ALA A 151 -35.33 -17.31 -14.30
N SER A 152 -34.59 -18.15 -13.57
CA SER A 152 -33.26 -17.82 -13.05
C SER A 152 -32.27 -17.45 -14.15
N ARG A 153 -32.27 -18.17 -15.29
CA ARG A 153 -31.44 -17.84 -16.46
C ARG A 153 -31.78 -16.48 -17.04
N GLN A 154 -33.06 -16.13 -17.15
CA GLN A 154 -33.48 -14.82 -17.65
C GLN A 154 -33.01 -13.69 -16.73
N PHE A 155 -33.22 -13.82 -15.41
CA PHE A 155 -32.71 -12.84 -14.45
C PHE A 155 -31.18 -12.76 -14.46
N ARG A 156 -30.49 -13.89 -14.59
CA ARG A 156 -29.02 -13.93 -14.70
C ARG A 156 -28.54 -13.24 -15.98
N PHE A 157 -29.21 -13.44 -17.12
CA PHE A 157 -28.88 -12.76 -18.36
C PHE A 157 -29.04 -11.24 -18.24
N LEU A 158 -30.16 -10.77 -17.68
CA LEU A 158 -30.41 -9.36 -17.42
C LEU A 158 -29.40 -8.76 -16.42
N GLN A 159 -29.05 -9.49 -15.37
CA GLN A 159 -27.99 -9.10 -14.43
C GLN A 159 -26.65 -8.93 -15.15
N LEU A 160 -26.24 -9.90 -15.97
CA LEU A 160 -24.96 -9.90 -16.68
C LEU A 160 -24.87 -8.81 -17.75
N LEU A 161 -26.00 -8.38 -18.33
CA LEU A 161 -26.03 -7.22 -19.24
C LEU A 161 -25.63 -5.90 -18.54
N CYS A 162 -25.89 -5.80 -17.24
CA CYS A 162 -25.59 -4.61 -16.43
C CYS A 162 -24.43 -4.80 -15.43
N GLU A 163 -23.80 -5.98 -15.40
CA GLU A 163 -22.64 -6.26 -14.57
C GLU A 163 -21.46 -5.37 -14.98
N GLY A 164 -20.78 -4.77 -13.99
CA GLY A 164 -19.73 -3.77 -14.24
C GLY A 164 -20.19 -2.31 -14.25
N HIS A 165 -21.41 -2.02 -13.75
CA HIS A 165 -21.97 -0.66 -13.61
C HIS A 165 -21.98 0.14 -14.93
N TYR A 166 -22.35 -0.52 -16.03
CA TYR A 166 -22.47 0.13 -17.32
C TYR A 166 -23.71 1.04 -17.34
N LEU A 167 -23.52 2.30 -16.97
CA LEU A 167 -24.57 3.32 -16.79
C LEU A 167 -25.52 3.42 -18.00
N ARG A 168 -24.99 3.25 -19.22
CA ARG A 168 -25.79 3.28 -20.46
C ARG A 168 -26.80 2.14 -20.56
N ASN A 169 -26.48 0.92 -20.11
CA ASN A 169 -27.43 -0.20 -20.07
C ASN A 169 -28.45 -0.01 -18.96
N GLN A 170 -28.02 0.50 -17.81
CA GLN A 170 -28.91 0.79 -16.67
C GLN A 170 -29.94 1.86 -17.05
N MET A 171 -29.50 2.96 -17.70
CA MET A 171 -30.40 4.01 -18.19
C MET A 171 -31.34 3.50 -19.29
N CYS A 172 -30.88 2.64 -20.20
CA CYS A 172 -31.73 2.02 -21.22
C CYS A 172 -32.84 1.14 -20.61
N MET A 173 -32.55 0.45 -19.50
CA MET A 173 -33.54 -0.38 -18.79
C MET A 173 -34.55 0.44 -17.97
N LEU A 174 -34.19 1.67 -17.59
CA LEU A 174 -35.04 2.60 -16.84
C LEU A 174 -35.90 3.51 -17.75
N GLY A 175 -35.48 3.72 -18.99
CA GLY A 175 -36.14 4.60 -19.97
C GLY A 175 -37.25 3.94 -20.79
N GLN A 176 -38.29 3.39 -20.16
CA GLN A 176 -39.59 3.09 -20.81
C GLN A 176 -40.72 3.40 -19.83
N GLY A 177 -41.61 4.34 -20.19
CA GLY A 177 -42.56 4.99 -19.28
C GLY A 177 -43.80 4.15 -18.87
N ASN A 178 -44.19 4.37 -17.61
CA ASN A 178 -45.49 4.19 -16.93
C ASN A 178 -46.14 2.79 -16.82
N ASN A 179 -46.00 2.15 -15.65
CA ASN A 179 -46.99 2.16 -14.56
C ASN A 179 -46.63 1.18 -13.42
N ALA A 180 -46.68 1.71 -12.19
CA ALA A 180 -47.03 1.08 -10.92
C ALA A 180 -46.17 -0.04 -10.26
N SER A 181 -45.85 0.28 -8.99
CA SER A 181 -45.93 -0.53 -7.76
C SER A 181 -44.78 -1.47 -7.32
N SER A 182 -44.27 -1.11 -6.13
CA SER A 182 -43.51 -1.85 -5.12
C SER A 182 -43.91 -3.31 -4.91
N CYS A 183 -42.93 -4.19 -4.65
CA CYS A 183 -42.85 -5.02 -3.43
C CYS A 183 -41.58 -5.89 -3.37
N VAL A 184 -40.98 -5.91 -2.18
CA VAL A 184 -39.84 -6.73 -1.74
C VAL A 184 -40.38 -8.00 -1.05
N ASN A 185 -39.74 -9.17 -1.25
CA ASN A 185 -39.42 -10.18 -0.22
C ASN A 185 -38.86 -11.49 -0.81
N GLY A 186 -37.85 -12.08 -0.16
CA GLY A 186 -37.60 -13.54 -0.19
C GLY A 186 -36.14 -14.03 -0.30
N ASN A 187 -35.67 -14.65 0.79
CA ASN A 187 -34.47 -15.45 1.08
C ASN A 187 -33.60 -16.06 -0.06
N TYR A 188 -32.30 -16.15 0.21
CA TYR A 188 -31.31 -16.91 -0.57
C TYR A 188 -30.46 -17.84 0.31
N ASP A 189 -30.24 -19.06 -0.17
CA ASP A 189 -29.59 -20.21 0.48
C ASP A 189 -28.43 -20.69 -0.42
N GLY A 190 -27.24 -21.00 0.13
CA GLY A 190 -26.17 -21.70 -0.63
C GLY A 190 -24.70 -21.30 -0.40
N ASN A 191 -23.82 -22.28 -0.20
CA ASN A 191 -22.54 -22.28 0.54
C ASN A 191 -21.28 -22.67 -0.30
N GLU A 192 -20.05 -22.59 0.28
CA GLU A 192 -19.19 -23.75 0.67
C GLU A 192 -17.82 -23.38 1.29
N ALA A 193 -16.89 -24.23 1.64
CA ALA A 193 -16.14 -24.03 2.89
C ALA A 193 -15.07 -22.88 3.02
N CYS A 194 -15.12 -22.24 4.20
CA CYS A 194 -14.06 -21.59 5.00
C CYS A 194 -13.61 -20.13 4.75
N SER A 195 -14.29 -19.41 3.86
CA SER A 195 -14.41 -17.93 3.88
C SER A 195 -15.88 -17.52 3.76
N ARG A 196 -16.78 -18.47 4.01
CA ARG A 196 -18.16 -18.55 3.51
C ARG A 196 -19.17 -18.82 4.62
N ASP A 197 -18.98 -18.20 5.78
CA ASP A 197 -20.00 -18.20 6.83
C ASP A 197 -21.05 -17.13 6.45
N ALA A 198 -22.22 -17.58 5.99
CA ALA A 198 -23.30 -16.69 5.55
C ALA A 198 -23.71 -15.73 6.68
N PHE A 199 -23.68 -16.20 7.93
CA PHE A 199 -23.99 -15.40 9.10
C PHE A 199 -22.95 -14.31 9.35
N LEU A 200 -21.67 -14.57 9.08
CA LEU A 200 -20.61 -13.59 9.20
C LEU A 200 -20.73 -12.50 8.13
N SER A 201 -20.97 -12.87 6.87
CA SER A 201 -21.17 -11.89 5.79
C SER A 201 -22.46 -11.08 5.99
N MET A 202 -23.54 -11.73 6.43
CA MET A 202 -24.79 -11.05 6.74
C MET A 202 -24.62 -10.11 7.95
N GLY A 203 -23.86 -10.52 8.97
CA GLY A 203 -23.51 -9.70 10.11
C GLY A 203 -22.74 -8.44 9.73
N PHE A 204 -21.73 -8.54 8.86
CA PHE A 204 -21.02 -7.38 8.32
C PHE A 204 -21.93 -6.45 7.53
N ASN A 205 -22.78 -6.98 6.65
CA ASN A 205 -23.73 -6.18 5.86
C ASN A 205 -24.74 -5.46 6.75
N LEU A 206 -25.26 -6.14 7.77
CA LEU A 206 -26.19 -5.56 8.74
C LEU A 206 -25.51 -4.45 9.55
N HIS A 207 -24.30 -4.70 10.07
CA HIS A 207 -23.53 -3.71 10.81
C HIS A 207 -23.24 -2.47 9.95
N ILE A 208 -22.79 -2.64 8.70
CA ILE A 208 -22.54 -1.51 7.78
C ILE A 208 -23.82 -0.69 7.55
N LEU A 209 -24.95 -1.34 7.33
CA LEU A 209 -26.23 -0.67 7.16
C LEU A 209 -26.61 0.13 8.42
N MET A 210 -26.44 -0.46 9.60
CA MET A 210 -26.70 0.23 10.87
C MET A 210 -25.82 1.47 11.02
N GLN A 211 -24.52 1.36 10.74
CA GLN A 211 -23.58 2.49 10.82
C GLN A 211 -23.97 3.61 9.87
N GLN A 212 -24.33 3.28 8.62
CA GLN A 212 -24.81 4.27 7.66
C GLN A 212 -26.08 4.96 8.18
N LEU A 213 -27.08 4.20 8.64
CA LEU A 213 -28.31 4.76 9.19
C LEU A 213 -28.08 5.66 10.40
N MET A 214 -27.16 5.27 11.30
CA MET A 214 -26.77 6.07 12.46
C MET A 214 -26.07 7.38 12.06
N GLU A 215 -25.27 7.36 10.98
CA GLU A 215 -24.59 8.54 10.45
C GLU A 215 -25.55 9.51 9.73
N PHE A 216 -26.56 8.98 9.04
CA PHE A 216 -27.60 9.77 8.36
C PHE A 216 -28.66 10.30 9.33
N GLN A 217 -29.09 9.50 10.29
CA GLN A 217 -30.14 9.85 11.24
C GLN A 217 -29.72 9.55 12.69
N PRO A 218 -29.10 10.53 13.38
CA PRO A 218 -28.56 10.35 14.73
C PRO A 218 -29.61 9.97 15.79
N SER A 219 -30.90 10.23 15.53
CA SER A 219 -31.98 9.86 16.45
C SER A 219 -32.18 8.34 16.58
N LEU A 220 -31.64 7.56 15.64
CA LEU A 220 -31.80 6.11 15.58
C LEU A 220 -30.74 5.37 16.41
N ILE A 221 -29.72 6.07 16.91
CA ILE A 221 -28.59 5.50 17.69
C ILE A 221 -29.10 4.75 18.93
N SER A 222 -30.07 5.32 19.66
CA SER A 222 -30.62 4.69 20.86
C SER A 222 -31.41 3.41 20.58
N LEU A 223 -31.91 3.23 19.36
CA LEU A 223 -32.65 2.04 18.93
C LEU A 223 -31.71 0.97 18.37
N LEU A 224 -30.73 1.38 17.56
CA LEU A 224 -29.79 0.48 16.89
C LEU A 224 -28.65 0.01 17.80
N TYR A 225 -28.40 0.71 18.90
CA TYR A 225 -27.39 0.34 19.89
C TYR A 225 -28.03 0.15 21.27
N PRO A 226 -28.78 -0.96 21.50
CA PRO A 226 -29.36 -1.25 22.79
C PRO A 226 -28.25 -1.57 23.81
N MET A 227 -28.16 -0.75 24.86
CA MET A 227 -27.14 -0.88 25.91
C MET A 227 -27.38 -2.06 26.87
N ASP A 228 -28.54 -2.72 26.78
CA ASP A 228 -28.98 -3.63 27.84
C ASP A 228 -28.61 -5.10 27.57
N ASP A 229 -28.27 -5.46 26.31
CA ASP A 229 -27.90 -6.83 25.92
C ASP A 229 -26.37 -6.98 25.74
N VAL A 230 -25.75 -7.76 26.63
CA VAL A 230 -24.30 -8.04 26.64
C VAL A 230 -23.87 -8.87 25.42
N ALA A 231 -24.70 -9.82 24.97
CA ALA A 231 -24.39 -10.65 23.81
C ALA A 231 -24.45 -9.82 22.52
N TYR A 232 -25.45 -8.93 22.40
CA TYR A 232 -25.55 -7.98 21.30
C TYR A 232 -24.34 -7.04 21.27
N ARG A 233 -23.95 -6.47 22.42
CA ARG A 233 -22.77 -5.59 22.50
C ARG A 233 -21.49 -6.31 22.06
N HIS A 234 -21.25 -7.52 22.54
CA HIS A 234 -20.08 -8.30 22.14
C HIS A 234 -20.09 -8.63 20.63
N ALA A 235 -21.27 -8.88 20.04
CA ALA A 235 -21.40 -9.06 18.60
C ALA A 235 -21.18 -7.76 17.82
N TYR A 236 -21.71 -6.63 18.31
CA TYR A 236 -21.50 -5.32 17.72
C TYR A 236 -20.00 -4.95 17.73
N ASP A 237 -19.34 -5.05 18.88
CA ASP A 237 -17.91 -4.78 19.05
C ASP A 237 -17.08 -5.69 18.12
N PHE A 238 -17.50 -6.95 17.97
CA PHE A 238 -16.87 -7.89 17.03
C PHE A 238 -16.88 -7.37 15.58
N PHE A 239 -17.99 -6.79 15.12
CA PHE A 239 -18.10 -6.27 13.75
C PHE A 239 -17.48 -4.87 13.60
N ASP A 240 -17.59 -4.02 14.63
CA ASP A 240 -17.02 -2.68 14.66
C ASP A 240 -15.48 -2.72 14.55
N ASP A 241 -14.82 -3.59 15.34
CA ASP A 241 -13.37 -3.82 15.30
C ASP A 241 -12.86 -4.33 13.93
N ARG A 242 -13.77 -4.90 13.12
CA ARG A 242 -13.47 -5.51 11.81
C ARG A 242 -14.08 -4.75 10.64
N CYS A 243 -14.64 -3.57 10.88
CA CYS A 243 -15.10 -2.65 9.86
C CYS A 243 -14.19 -1.44 9.80
N ALA A 244 -13.86 -0.99 8.60
CA ALA A 244 -13.18 0.28 8.40
C ALA A 244 -14.12 1.29 7.74
N ARG A 245 -13.94 2.55 8.12
CA ARG A 245 -14.57 3.73 7.53
C ARG A 245 -13.50 4.60 6.89
N VAL A 246 -13.79 5.11 5.69
CA VAL A 246 -12.96 6.11 4.97
C VAL A 246 -13.86 7.18 4.36
N GLU A 247 -13.29 8.36 4.13
CA GLU A 247 -13.96 9.46 3.41
C GLU A 247 -13.32 9.60 2.03
N ILE A 248 -14.15 9.76 1.00
CA ILE A 248 -13.68 9.87 -0.39
C ILE A 248 -14.44 10.97 -1.13
N VAL A 249 -13.77 11.56 -2.11
CA VAL A 249 -14.36 12.55 -3.01
C VAL A 249 -15.07 11.82 -4.16
N TRP A 250 -16.39 11.92 -4.16
CA TRP A 250 -17.29 11.37 -5.17
C TRP A 250 -17.63 12.43 -6.22
N PRO A 251 -17.42 12.18 -7.53
CA PRO A 251 -17.73 13.16 -8.56
C PRO A 251 -19.25 13.39 -8.64
N GLN A 252 -19.69 14.66 -8.71
CA GLN A 252 -21.07 14.99 -9.03
C GLN A 252 -21.33 14.69 -10.51
N THR A 253 -22.28 13.82 -10.81
CA THR A 253 -22.82 13.66 -12.16
C THR A 253 -23.86 14.77 -12.37
N ASN A 254 -23.47 15.87 -13.02
CA ASN A 254 -24.44 16.89 -13.46
C ASN A 254 -25.40 16.25 -14.48
N VAL A 255 -26.53 15.74 -14.01
CA VAL A 255 -27.69 15.34 -14.83
C VAL A 255 -28.90 16.17 -14.38
N ASP A 256 -28.74 17.49 -14.32
CA ASP A 256 -29.87 18.41 -14.28
C ASP A 256 -29.74 19.33 -15.50
N HIS A 257 -30.36 18.91 -16.60
CA HIS A 257 -30.73 19.84 -17.65
C HIS A 257 -31.79 20.78 -17.06
N HIS A 258 -31.45 22.07 -17.03
CA HIS A 258 -32.25 23.19 -16.49
C HIS A 258 -32.16 23.37 -14.98
N HIS A 259 -31.21 24.20 -14.53
CA HIS A 259 -31.54 25.48 -13.87
C HIS A 259 -30.30 26.38 -13.81
N HIS A 260 -30.57 27.68 -13.74
CA HIS A 260 -29.73 28.82 -14.10
C HIS A 260 -28.29 28.83 -13.58
N ALA A 261 -27.40 29.27 -14.48
CA ALA A 261 -26.03 29.66 -14.20
C ALA A 261 -25.98 30.79 -13.16
N SER A 262 -25.51 30.46 -11.95
CA SER A 262 -24.87 31.41 -11.06
C SER A 262 -23.38 31.08 -10.96
N THR A 263 -22.59 32.05 -11.40
CA THR A 263 -21.14 32.08 -11.40
C THR A 263 -20.58 32.04 -9.99
N THR A 264 -20.01 30.91 -9.58
CA THR A 264 -18.68 30.84 -8.93
C THR A 264 -18.19 29.40 -8.90
N SER A 265 -16.97 29.23 -9.40
CA SER A 265 -16.25 27.97 -9.54
C SER A 265 -16.15 27.19 -8.23
N ASN A 266 -16.60 25.92 -8.24
CA ASN A 266 -15.90 24.82 -7.59
C ASN A 266 -16.42 23.48 -8.13
N ASN A 267 -15.71 22.93 -9.12
CA ASN A 267 -15.84 21.55 -9.63
C ASN A 267 -15.35 20.52 -8.59
N HIS A 268 -15.77 20.63 -7.34
CA HIS A 268 -15.35 19.74 -6.27
C HIS A 268 -16.50 18.80 -5.94
N GLY A 269 -16.34 17.52 -6.33
CA GLY A 269 -17.31 16.46 -6.03
C GLY A 269 -17.63 16.34 -4.54
N ASP A 270 -18.75 15.69 -4.20
CA ASP A 270 -19.23 15.58 -2.82
C ASP A 270 -18.37 14.60 -2.00
N LEU A 271 -18.27 14.82 -0.69
CA LEU A 271 -17.64 13.86 0.22
C LEU A 271 -18.65 12.80 0.64
N ILE A 272 -18.28 11.53 0.50
CA ILE A 272 -19.08 10.39 0.98
C ILE A 272 -18.26 9.55 1.97
N SER A 273 -18.93 8.98 2.97
CA SER A 273 -18.36 7.97 3.85
C SER A 273 -18.57 6.57 3.25
N MET A 274 -17.51 5.77 3.22
CA MET A 274 -17.54 4.39 2.75
C MET A 274 -17.12 3.46 3.88
N TYR A 275 -17.96 2.46 4.15
CA TYR A 275 -17.70 1.40 5.10
C TYR A 275 -17.40 0.09 4.37
N PHE A 276 -16.43 -0.68 4.86
CA PHE A 276 -16.07 -1.96 4.29
C PHE A 276 -15.46 -2.90 5.34
N PRO A 277 -15.61 -4.22 5.18
CA PRO A 277 -15.01 -5.20 6.09
C PRO A 277 -13.50 -5.31 5.88
N LEU A 278 -12.76 -5.52 6.96
CA LEU A 278 -11.31 -5.70 6.93
C LEU A 278 -10.93 -7.09 6.37
N HIS A 279 -10.03 -7.12 5.39
CA HIS A 279 -9.44 -8.38 4.93
C HIS A 279 -8.51 -8.97 6.01
N PRO A 280 -8.47 -10.29 6.26
CA PRO A 280 -7.65 -10.90 7.33
C PRO A 280 -6.16 -10.55 7.29
N ILE A 281 -5.61 -10.31 6.09
CA ILE A 281 -4.21 -9.88 5.90
C ILE A 281 -3.90 -8.55 6.61
N CYS A 282 -4.90 -7.70 6.84
CA CYS A 282 -4.77 -6.44 7.57
C CYS A 282 -4.22 -6.62 9.00
N VAL A 283 -4.47 -7.77 9.63
CA VAL A 283 -3.96 -8.14 10.97
C VAL A 283 -2.44 -8.37 10.99
N CYS A 284 -1.81 -8.53 9.81
CA CYS A 284 -0.37 -8.70 9.69
C CYS A 284 0.40 -7.38 9.55
N LEU A 285 -0.30 -6.23 9.53
CA LEU A 285 0.36 -4.92 9.52
C LEU A 285 1.03 -4.63 10.87
N THR A 286 2.37 -4.63 10.90
CA THR A 286 3.13 -4.42 12.14
C THR A 286 3.31 -2.94 12.47
N ASP A 287 3.42 -2.61 13.75
CA ASP A 287 3.66 -1.23 14.19
C ASP A 287 5.04 -0.69 13.76
N ARG A 288 5.98 -1.58 13.40
CA ARG A 288 7.25 -1.18 12.81
C ARG A 288 7.05 -0.69 11.38
N THR A 289 6.25 -1.40 10.59
CA THR A 289 5.87 -0.99 9.22
C THR A 289 5.10 0.32 9.24
N LYS A 290 4.16 0.48 10.18
CA LYS A 290 3.39 1.72 10.39
C LYS A 290 4.28 2.94 10.63
N ARG A 291 5.17 2.85 11.62
CA ARG A 291 6.13 3.94 11.95
C ARG A 291 7.07 4.24 10.79
N ARG A 292 7.55 3.20 10.10
CA ARG A 292 8.41 3.34 8.93
C ARG A 292 7.70 4.14 7.82
N LEU A 293 6.49 3.75 7.45
CA LEU A 293 5.70 4.44 6.42
C LEU A 293 5.47 5.92 6.80
N GLN A 294 5.07 6.20 8.03
CA GLN A 294 4.84 7.58 8.49
C GLN A 294 6.08 8.47 8.43
N SER A 295 7.26 7.88 8.67
CA SER A 295 8.55 8.58 8.60
C SER A 295 9.11 8.72 7.19
N GLU A 296 8.80 7.78 6.28
CA GLU A 296 9.35 7.76 4.93
C GLU A 296 8.53 8.62 3.96
N VAL A 297 7.23 8.81 4.20
CA VAL A 297 6.36 9.58 3.31
C VAL A 297 6.70 11.08 3.33
N SER A 298 6.87 11.67 2.14
CA SER A 298 7.14 13.10 1.94
C SER A 298 6.02 13.96 2.52
N ARG A 299 6.36 15.11 3.09
CA ARG A 299 5.40 16.07 3.67
C ARG A 299 5.08 17.24 2.75
N ASP A 300 5.59 17.19 1.52
CA ASP A 300 5.36 18.21 0.49
C ASP A 300 3.98 18.06 -0.18
N ALA A 301 3.67 18.90 -1.16
CA ALA A 301 2.40 18.89 -1.89
C ALA A 301 2.03 17.51 -2.50
N ASN A 302 3.03 16.67 -2.81
CA ASN A 302 2.83 15.32 -3.35
C ASN A 302 2.67 14.22 -2.28
N LYS A 303 2.44 14.57 -1.01
CA LYS A 303 2.30 13.65 0.13
C LYS A 303 1.40 12.45 -0.14
N LEU A 304 0.20 12.67 -0.69
CA LEU A 304 -0.78 11.60 -0.94
C LEU A 304 -0.37 10.67 -2.09
N ASN A 305 0.33 11.20 -3.10
CA ASN A 305 0.90 10.41 -4.18
C ASN A 305 2.01 9.48 -3.66
N ASP A 306 2.93 10.04 -2.88
CA ASP A 306 4.03 9.26 -2.29
C ASP A 306 3.51 8.22 -1.27
N PHE A 307 2.48 8.56 -0.50
CA PHE A 307 1.77 7.62 0.37
C PHE A 307 1.17 6.46 -0.44
N TYR A 308 0.47 6.74 -1.54
CA TYR A 308 -0.14 5.72 -2.39
C TYR A 308 0.91 4.77 -2.99
N ASP A 309 2.01 5.31 -3.51
CA ASP A 309 3.08 4.51 -4.12
C ASP A 309 3.74 3.57 -3.09
N LYS A 310 4.10 4.10 -1.90
CA LYS A 310 4.70 3.30 -0.81
C LYS A 310 3.75 2.27 -0.22
N THR A 311 2.44 2.49 -0.32
CA THR A 311 1.46 1.52 0.19
C THR A 311 1.54 0.17 -0.54
N HIS A 312 1.99 0.15 -1.79
CA HIS A 312 2.18 -1.11 -2.51
C HIS A 312 3.19 -2.03 -1.81
N ASP A 313 4.32 -1.47 -1.37
CA ASP A 313 5.37 -2.21 -0.66
C ASP A 313 4.87 -2.71 0.70
N VAL A 314 4.04 -1.89 1.38
CA VAL A 314 3.41 -2.27 2.65
C VAL A 314 2.46 -3.45 2.47
N ILE A 315 1.65 -3.47 1.41
CA ILE A 315 0.72 -4.60 1.13
C ILE A 315 1.50 -5.89 0.85
N VAL A 316 2.61 -5.79 0.12
CA VAL A 316 3.51 -6.92 -0.13
C VAL A 316 4.13 -7.42 1.18
N GLU A 317 4.63 -6.50 2.01
CA GLU A 317 5.16 -6.83 3.34
C GLU A 317 4.12 -7.52 4.21
N MET A 318 2.88 -7.04 4.25
CA MET A 318 1.80 -7.65 5.02
C MET A 318 1.49 -9.09 4.55
N GLN A 319 1.51 -9.34 3.25
CA GLN A 319 1.32 -10.70 2.70
C GLN A 319 2.46 -11.63 3.12
N HIS A 320 3.70 -11.15 3.05
CA HIS A 320 4.87 -11.89 3.51
C HIS A 320 4.78 -12.21 5.01
N GLN A 321 4.45 -11.22 5.85
CA GLN A 321 4.27 -11.40 7.28
C GLN A 321 3.17 -12.41 7.62
N CYS A 322 2.05 -12.40 6.89
CA CYS A 322 1.00 -13.42 7.06
C CYS A 322 1.49 -14.81 6.70
N THR A 323 2.31 -14.95 5.65
CA THR A 323 2.89 -16.23 5.25
C THR A 323 3.87 -16.75 6.30
N LEU A 324 4.71 -15.87 6.85
CA LEU A 324 5.62 -16.21 7.95
C LEU A 324 4.88 -16.69 9.21
N ARG A 325 3.70 -16.12 9.51
CA ARG A 325 2.87 -16.52 10.65
C ARG A 325 2.31 -17.95 10.53
N GLN A 326 2.26 -18.53 9.34
CA GLN A 326 1.81 -19.92 9.15
C GLN A 326 2.84 -20.94 9.67
N TYR A 327 4.12 -20.57 9.72
CA TYR A 327 5.20 -21.44 10.18
C TYR A 327 5.61 -21.10 11.61
N ALA A 328 5.36 -22.00 12.57
CA ALA A 328 5.52 -21.75 14.01
C ALA A 328 6.92 -21.24 14.40
N TRP A 329 8.00 -21.86 13.88
CA TRP A 329 9.37 -21.48 14.23
C TRP A 329 9.80 -20.14 13.61
N MET A 330 9.39 -19.84 12.37
CA MET A 330 9.68 -18.55 11.71
C MET A 330 8.89 -17.42 12.38
N ALA A 331 7.64 -17.68 12.74
CA ALA A 331 6.79 -16.76 13.48
C ALA A 331 7.39 -16.43 14.85
N PHE A 332 7.92 -17.44 15.56
CA PHE A 332 8.62 -17.26 16.83
C PHE A 332 9.85 -16.35 16.66
N LEU A 333 10.75 -16.68 15.73
CA LEU A 333 11.97 -15.90 15.49
C LEU A 333 11.65 -14.44 15.09
N THR A 334 10.72 -14.25 14.16
CA THR A 334 10.35 -12.91 13.65
C THR A 334 9.68 -12.06 14.74
N ARG A 335 8.82 -12.67 15.57
CA ARG A 335 8.17 -11.99 16.71
C ARG A 335 9.16 -11.52 17.76
N HIS A 336 10.21 -12.31 18.01
CA HIS A 336 11.22 -12.01 19.02
C HIS A 336 12.46 -11.30 18.47
N LEU A 337 12.53 -11.04 17.16
CA LEU A 337 13.70 -10.46 16.51
C LEU A 337 14.16 -9.14 17.14
N SER A 338 13.23 -8.25 17.50
CA SER A 338 13.56 -6.98 18.18
C SER A 338 14.22 -7.21 19.55
N ARG A 339 13.71 -8.17 20.34
CA ARG A 339 14.28 -8.53 21.64
C ARG A 339 15.61 -9.24 21.48
N LEU A 340 15.75 -10.12 20.49
CA LEU A 340 17.00 -10.79 20.16
C LEU A 340 18.09 -9.76 19.81
N LYS A 341 17.75 -8.74 19.01
CA LYS A 341 18.67 -7.62 18.73
C LYS A 341 19.07 -6.93 20.04
N MET A 342 18.14 -6.57 20.92
CA MET A 342 18.46 -5.97 22.23
C MET A 342 19.34 -6.86 23.11
N ALA A 343 19.04 -8.16 23.17
CA ALA A 343 19.81 -9.13 23.94
C ALA A 343 21.25 -9.28 23.42
N ALA A 344 21.44 -9.36 22.10
CA ALA A 344 22.77 -9.46 21.49
C ALA A 344 23.63 -8.22 21.76
N PHE A 345 23.03 -7.02 21.79
CA PHE A 345 23.74 -5.81 22.15
C PHE A 345 24.07 -5.75 23.65
N ALA A 346 23.13 -6.10 24.51
CA ALA A 346 23.40 -6.21 25.95
C ALA A 346 24.54 -7.22 26.22
N TRP A 347 24.52 -8.38 25.53
CA TRP A 347 25.59 -9.37 25.59
C TRP A 347 26.92 -8.81 25.09
N SER A 348 26.93 -7.98 24.04
CA SER A 348 28.14 -7.32 23.56
C SER A 348 28.76 -6.38 24.62
N LEU A 349 27.94 -5.68 25.42
CA LEU A 349 28.42 -4.84 26.52
C LEU A 349 29.02 -5.69 27.64
N VAL A 350 28.35 -6.79 28.01
CA VAL A 350 28.84 -7.75 29.00
C VAL A 350 30.17 -8.36 28.55
N LEU A 351 30.26 -8.80 27.29
CA LEU A 351 31.47 -9.38 26.72
C LEU A 351 32.64 -8.38 26.74
N ASN A 352 32.41 -7.12 26.38
CA ASN A 352 33.45 -6.09 26.44
C ASN A 352 33.85 -5.74 27.88
N ALA A 353 32.91 -5.74 28.83
CA ALA A 353 33.22 -5.60 30.26
C ALA A 353 34.07 -6.77 30.78
N LEU A 354 33.76 -8.00 30.36
CA LEU A 354 34.56 -9.19 30.67
C LEU A 354 35.98 -9.09 30.07
N ILE A 355 36.13 -8.57 28.86
CA ILE A 355 37.45 -8.35 28.23
C ILE A 355 38.28 -7.33 29.04
N VAL A 356 37.67 -6.25 29.51
CA VAL A 356 38.35 -5.25 30.36
C VAL A 356 38.78 -5.89 31.69
N LEU A 357 37.89 -6.65 32.33
CA LEU A 357 38.19 -7.34 33.58
C LEU A 357 39.31 -8.38 33.40
N TYR A 358 39.27 -9.16 32.33
CA TYR A 358 40.30 -10.13 31.99
C TYR A 358 41.67 -9.46 31.83
N ASN A 359 41.75 -8.38 31.05
CA ASN A 359 43.01 -7.62 30.86
C ASN A 359 43.52 -7.03 32.19
N HIS A 360 42.61 -6.56 33.05
CA HIS A 360 42.98 -6.03 34.36
C HIS A 360 43.60 -7.10 35.27
N ILE A 361 42.97 -8.29 35.35
CA ILE A 361 43.46 -9.40 36.19
C ILE A 361 44.78 -9.95 35.64
N ASP A 362 44.90 -10.10 34.32
CA ASP A 362 46.12 -10.56 33.65
C ASP A 362 47.30 -9.63 33.94
N ARG A 363 47.08 -8.30 33.90
CA ARG A 363 48.10 -7.32 34.30
C ARG A 363 48.48 -7.39 35.78
N GLN A 364 47.58 -7.81 36.66
CA GLN A 364 47.86 -7.90 38.10
C GLN A 364 48.62 -9.18 38.50
N GLN A 365 48.84 -10.14 37.59
CA GLN A 365 49.57 -11.40 37.84
C GLN A 365 49.04 -12.25 39.02
N VAL A 366 47.81 -12.02 39.49
CA VAL A 366 47.30 -12.66 40.73
C VAL A 366 46.90 -14.13 40.53
N GLU A 367 46.44 -14.49 39.33
CA GLU A 367 46.24 -15.85 38.80
C GLU A 367 45.52 -15.65 37.46
N SER A 368 46.06 -16.15 36.34
CA SER A 368 45.42 -15.92 35.04
C SER A 368 44.04 -16.60 35.01
N PRO A 369 42.93 -15.86 34.88
CA PRO A 369 41.61 -16.48 34.79
C PRO A 369 41.57 -17.39 33.55
N PRO A 370 40.79 -18.48 33.60
CA PRO A 370 40.80 -19.45 32.53
C PRO A 370 40.45 -18.81 31.17
N PRO A 371 41.30 -18.95 30.14
CA PRO A 371 41.11 -18.27 28.85
C PRO A 371 39.84 -18.71 28.12
N TRP A 372 39.29 -19.88 28.47
CA TRP A 372 38.05 -20.40 27.90
C TRP A 372 36.81 -19.57 28.26
N ILE A 373 36.84 -18.73 29.30
CA ILE A 373 35.68 -17.92 29.72
C ILE A 373 35.35 -16.87 28.64
N VAL A 374 36.34 -16.12 28.19
CA VAL A 374 36.16 -15.10 27.14
C VAL A 374 35.85 -15.78 25.79
N GLN A 375 36.49 -16.92 25.51
CA GLN A 375 36.27 -17.67 24.28
C GLN A 375 34.85 -18.26 24.19
N SER A 376 34.35 -18.85 25.29
CA SER A 376 32.97 -19.36 25.36
C SER A 376 31.93 -18.24 25.26
N ALA A 377 32.17 -17.11 25.93
CA ALA A 377 31.32 -15.93 25.80
C ALA A 377 31.32 -15.36 24.37
N GLY A 378 32.47 -15.42 23.68
CA GLY A 378 32.61 -15.09 22.26
C GLY A 378 31.80 -16.02 21.34
N TYR A 379 31.83 -17.34 21.57
CA TYR A 379 31.01 -18.29 20.80
C TYR A 379 29.50 -18.06 20.99
N VAL A 380 29.07 -17.75 22.23
CA VAL A 380 27.67 -17.35 22.49
C VAL A 380 27.31 -16.09 21.70
N HIS A 381 28.21 -15.10 21.63
CA HIS A 381 27.99 -13.88 20.85
C HIS A 381 27.88 -14.16 19.35
N VAL A 382 28.72 -15.04 18.80
CA VAL A 382 28.63 -15.49 17.39
C VAL A 382 27.27 -16.14 17.12
N ALA A 383 26.79 -17.01 18.01
CA ALA A 383 25.49 -17.65 17.87
C ALA A 383 24.33 -16.63 17.86
N LEU A 384 24.39 -15.61 18.73
CA LEU A 384 23.41 -14.52 18.76
C LEU A 384 23.44 -13.69 17.47
N CYS A 385 24.62 -13.34 16.95
CA CYS A 385 24.75 -12.62 15.68
C CYS A 385 24.27 -13.45 14.48
N LEU A 386 24.55 -14.76 14.47
CA LEU A 386 24.04 -15.67 13.44
C LEU A 386 22.50 -15.73 13.47
N ALA A 387 21.90 -15.84 14.66
CA ALA A 387 20.44 -15.81 14.83
C ALA A 387 19.81 -14.48 14.40
N MET A 388 20.52 -13.36 14.57
CA MET A 388 20.08 -12.06 14.04
C MET A 388 20.11 -12.01 12.52
N VAL A 389 21.17 -12.51 11.89
CA VAL A 389 21.29 -12.55 10.42
C VAL A 389 20.28 -13.50 9.80
N THR A 390 20.04 -14.68 10.40
CA THR A 390 18.98 -15.58 9.91
C THR A 390 17.61 -14.92 10.01
N GLY A 391 17.31 -14.21 11.09
CA GLY A 391 16.09 -13.41 11.21
C GLY A 391 15.98 -12.30 10.15
N HIS A 392 17.08 -11.61 9.83
CA HIS A 392 17.14 -10.62 8.74
C HIS A 392 16.89 -11.27 7.38
N CYS A 393 17.51 -12.41 7.10
CA CYS A 393 17.34 -13.16 5.86
C CYS A 393 15.92 -13.69 5.66
N ILE A 394 15.20 -14.04 6.74
CA ILE A 394 13.81 -14.50 6.64
C ILE A 394 12.84 -13.32 6.44
N ASN A 395 13.12 -12.19 7.09
CA ASN A 395 12.20 -11.05 7.12
C ASN A 395 12.38 -10.09 5.93
N ASP A 396 13.61 -9.68 5.66
CA ASP A 396 13.89 -8.52 4.79
C ASP A 396 14.32 -8.96 3.37
N VAL A 397 15.03 -10.09 3.22
CA VAL A 397 15.54 -10.55 1.91
C VAL A 397 14.43 -10.91 0.90
N PRO A 398 13.34 -11.61 1.26
CA PRO A 398 12.24 -11.87 0.33
C PRO A 398 11.56 -10.59 -0.16
N LEU A 399 11.50 -9.55 0.68
CA LEU A 399 10.95 -8.25 0.31
C LEU A 399 11.86 -7.53 -0.69
N LEU A 400 13.18 -7.53 -0.43
CA LEU A 400 14.17 -7.00 -1.37
C LEU A 400 14.15 -7.75 -2.71
N PHE A 401 14.00 -9.08 -2.68
CA PHE A 401 13.82 -9.89 -3.89
C PHE A 401 12.60 -9.48 -4.69
N GLN A 402 11.46 -9.28 -4.02
CA GLN A 402 10.22 -8.90 -4.68
C GLN A 402 10.30 -7.48 -5.25
N GLN A 403 10.96 -6.55 -4.55
CA GLN A 403 11.22 -5.19 -5.02
C GLN A 403 12.21 -5.15 -6.20
N ALA A 404 13.22 -6.02 -6.23
CA ALA A 404 14.22 -6.09 -7.30
C ALA A 404 13.72 -6.80 -8.57
N THR A 405 12.84 -7.79 -8.40
CA THR A 405 12.27 -8.57 -9.52
C THR A 405 10.98 -7.97 -10.10
N THR A 406 10.32 -7.09 -9.36
CA THR A 406 9.31 -6.21 -9.95
C THR A 406 10.06 -5.14 -10.73
N PRO A 407 9.88 -5.02 -12.06
CA PRO A 407 10.49 -3.92 -12.79
C PRO A 407 10.00 -2.64 -12.11
N SER A 408 10.95 -1.84 -11.62
CA SER A 408 10.66 -0.62 -10.91
C SER A 408 9.64 0.15 -11.73
N ARG A 409 8.46 0.41 -11.13
CA ARG A 409 7.36 1.15 -11.77
C ARG A 409 7.83 2.50 -12.34
N THR A 410 8.99 3.00 -11.91
CA THR A 410 9.73 4.13 -12.48
C THR A 410 10.08 3.97 -13.97
N HIS A 411 10.34 2.77 -14.49
CA HIS A 411 10.60 2.55 -15.93
C HIS A 411 9.33 2.59 -16.78
N VAL A 412 8.18 2.17 -16.24
CA VAL A 412 6.88 2.33 -16.91
C VAL A 412 6.43 3.79 -16.85
N VAL A 413 6.69 4.47 -15.72
CA VAL A 413 6.43 5.91 -15.54
C VAL A 413 7.33 6.76 -16.43
N SER A 414 8.62 6.42 -16.61
CA SER A 414 9.50 7.15 -17.53
C SER A 414 9.13 6.90 -18.99
N ALA A 415 8.74 5.67 -19.37
CA ALA A 415 8.22 5.38 -20.71
C ALA A 415 6.92 6.16 -21.02
N TYR A 416 6.01 6.27 -20.04
CA TYR A 416 4.77 7.04 -20.16
C TYR A 416 5.01 8.55 -20.15
N LYS A 417 5.97 9.02 -19.34
CA LYS A 417 6.37 10.43 -19.30
C LYS A 417 7.10 10.83 -20.57
N GLN A 418 7.84 9.92 -21.19
CA GLN A 418 8.57 10.14 -22.44
C GLN A 418 7.68 10.08 -23.68
N SER A 419 6.58 9.31 -23.66
CA SER A 419 5.55 9.40 -24.72
C SER A 419 4.78 10.72 -24.66
N ASN A 420 4.60 11.30 -23.46
CA ASN A 420 3.92 12.58 -23.29
C ASN A 420 4.84 13.80 -23.53
N LEU A 421 6.16 13.66 -23.37
CA LEU A 421 7.11 14.77 -23.64
C LEU A 421 7.31 15.05 -25.14
N SER A 422 6.95 14.11 -26.01
CA SER A 422 6.95 14.30 -27.47
C SER A 422 5.67 14.97 -28.00
N ALA A 423 4.73 15.32 -27.13
CA ALA A 423 3.49 16.00 -27.46
C ALA A 423 3.29 17.21 -26.53
N ASP A 424 4.15 18.22 -26.65
CA ASP A 424 3.90 19.48 -25.94
C ASP A 424 4.28 20.69 -26.81
N ASN A 425 3.25 21.28 -27.42
CA ASN A 425 3.18 22.69 -27.76
C ASN A 425 1.71 23.10 -27.92
N SER A 426 0.95 23.07 -26.81
CA SER A 426 -0.13 24.04 -26.54
C SER A 426 -0.88 23.70 -25.25
N SER A 427 -0.85 24.65 -24.29
CA SER A 427 -1.83 24.88 -23.23
C SER A 427 -2.17 23.71 -22.27
N THR A 428 -1.73 23.90 -21.02
CA THR A 428 -2.35 23.44 -19.77
C THR A 428 -3.78 22.88 -19.93
N LEU A 429 -3.88 21.56 -20.10
CA LEU A 429 -5.14 20.85 -20.22
C LEU A 429 -5.71 20.56 -18.83
N ARG A 430 -6.73 21.36 -18.48
CA ARG A 430 -7.80 20.94 -17.57
C ARG A 430 -8.38 19.62 -18.05
N PHE A 431 -8.89 18.84 -17.10
CA PHE A 431 -9.71 17.64 -17.25
C PHE A 431 -10.57 17.69 -18.52
N ASP A 432 -10.04 17.18 -19.64
CA ASP A 432 -10.79 16.97 -20.86
C ASP A 432 -10.82 15.46 -21.13
N SER A 433 -12.05 14.98 -21.18
CA SER A 433 -12.48 13.59 -21.33
C SER A 433 -12.34 13.10 -22.78
N THR A 434 -11.29 13.48 -23.50
CA THR A 434 -11.25 13.38 -24.98
C THR A 434 -10.13 12.51 -25.57
N VAL A 435 -9.41 11.75 -24.76
CA VAL A 435 -8.98 10.43 -25.25
C VAL A 435 -10.12 9.49 -24.90
N ASN A 436 -10.90 9.08 -25.90
CA ASN A 436 -11.87 8.00 -25.77
C ASN A 436 -11.11 6.73 -25.37
N GLU A 437 -10.80 6.58 -24.07
CA GLU A 437 -10.40 5.30 -23.50
C GLU A 437 -11.58 4.37 -23.72
N THR A 438 -11.35 3.34 -24.52
CA THR A 438 -12.36 2.33 -24.80
C THR A 438 -12.75 1.67 -23.48
N PHE A 439 -14.01 1.26 -23.31
CA PHE A 439 -14.44 0.53 -22.11
C PHE A 439 -13.57 -0.70 -21.81
N GLN A 440 -13.00 -1.28 -22.86
CA GLN A 440 -12.00 -2.36 -22.79
C GLN A 440 -10.71 -1.95 -22.06
N ASP A 441 -10.21 -0.72 -22.26
CA ASP A 441 -9.01 -0.22 -21.59
C ASP A 441 -9.25 -0.04 -20.09
N VAL A 442 -10.44 0.42 -19.71
CA VAL A 442 -10.86 0.55 -18.31
C VAL A 442 -11.00 -0.82 -17.66
N GLU A 443 -11.68 -1.76 -18.33
CA GLU A 443 -11.84 -3.15 -17.90
C GLU A 443 -10.48 -3.84 -17.68
N ASP A 444 -9.55 -3.71 -18.62
CA ASP A 444 -8.21 -4.31 -18.54
C ASP A 444 -7.39 -3.73 -17.38
N LYS A 445 -7.47 -2.41 -17.19
CA LYS A 445 -6.83 -1.69 -16.09
C LYS A 445 -7.39 -2.11 -14.72
N VAL A 446 -8.72 -2.27 -14.60
CA VAL A 446 -9.38 -2.70 -13.35
C VAL A 446 -9.07 -4.17 -13.05
N ARG A 447 -9.08 -5.06 -14.05
CA ARG A 447 -8.67 -6.46 -13.85
C ARG A 447 -7.22 -6.58 -13.38
N ALA A 448 -6.32 -5.74 -13.87
CA ALA A 448 -4.92 -5.75 -13.46
C ALA A 448 -4.71 -5.39 -11.96
N ILE A 449 -5.66 -4.72 -11.32
CA ILE A 449 -5.63 -4.44 -9.88
C ILE A 449 -5.94 -5.70 -9.06
N GLY A 450 -6.96 -6.45 -9.49
CA GLY A 450 -7.44 -7.66 -8.83
C GLY A 450 -6.60 -8.92 -9.09
N ASP A 451 -6.05 -9.08 -10.30
CA ASP A 451 -5.19 -10.21 -10.66
C ASP A 451 -3.86 -9.78 -11.32
N PRO A 452 -2.78 -9.61 -10.53
CA PRO A 452 -1.46 -9.28 -11.06
C PRO A 452 -0.79 -10.42 -11.87
N ARG A 453 -1.41 -11.60 -12.00
CA ARG A 453 -0.87 -12.71 -12.82
C ARG A 453 -1.13 -12.50 -14.31
N MET A 454 -2.16 -11.74 -14.70
CA MET A 454 -2.48 -11.47 -16.11
C MET A 454 -1.43 -10.59 -16.81
N THR A 455 -0.82 -9.64 -16.11
CA THR A 455 0.26 -8.79 -16.68
C THR A 455 1.58 -9.55 -16.88
N ARG A 456 1.72 -10.74 -16.28
CA ARG A 456 2.95 -11.54 -16.29
C ARG A 456 3.10 -12.43 -17.52
N GLN A 457 2.07 -12.59 -18.35
CA GLN A 457 2.08 -13.55 -19.48
C GLN A 457 2.97 -13.15 -20.67
N HIS A 458 3.48 -11.91 -20.75
CA HIS A 458 4.27 -11.45 -21.90
C HIS A 458 5.79 -11.41 -21.72
N HIS A 459 6.36 -11.91 -20.61
CA HIS A 459 7.81 -11.99 -20.45
C HIS A 459 8.28 -13.43 -20.27
N ARG A 460 9.02 -13.94 -21.27
CA ARG A 460 9.80 -15.18 -21.12
C ARG A 460 10.71 -15.02 -19.91
N PRO A 461 10.73 -15.97 -18.97
CA PRO A 461 11.58 -15.84 -17.79
C PRO A 461 13.05 -15.79 -18.24
N PRO A 462 13.84 -14.82 -17.75
CA PRO A 462 15.28 -14.85 -17.94
C PRO A 462 15.85 -16.14 -17.34
N ARG A 463 16.99 -16.62 -17.86
CA ARG A 463 17.68 -17.83 -17.35
C ARG A 463 17.77 -17.74 -15.83
N TRP A 464 17.21 -18.73 -15.13
CA TRP A 464 17.05 -18.73 -13.67
C TRP A 464 18.36 -18.39 -12.92
N ALA A 465 19.51 -18.88 -13.41
CA ALA A 465 20.82 -18.58 -12.86
C ALA A 465 21.19 -17.09 -12.89
N ARG A 466 20.80 -16.35 -13.94
CA ARG A 466 21.04 -14.91 -14.06
C ARG A 466 20.19 -14.12 -13.07
N VAL A 467 18.96 -14.57 -12.82
CA VAL A 467 18.05 -13.97 -11.84
C VAL A 467 18.57 -14.21 -10.43
N VAL A 468 18.96 -15.45 -10.10
CA VAL A 468 19.52 -15.79 -8.79
C VAL A 468 20.78 -14.99 -8.51
N TRP A 469 21.71 -14.91 -9.47
CA TRP A 469 22.94 -14.14 -9.30
C TRP A 469 22.70 -12.64 -9.12
N PHE A 470 21.84 -12.04 -9.96
CA PHE A 470 21.45 -10.63 -9.83
C PHE A 470 20.81 -10.34 -8.48
N VAL A 471 19.97 -11.25 -8.00
CA VAL A 471 19.29 -11.11 -6.70
C VAL A 471 20.27 -11.21 -5.55
N LEU A 472 21.17 -12.18 -5.58
CA LEU A 472 22.19 -12.37 -4.55
C LEU A 472 23.09 -11.14 -4.49
N TRP A 473 23.45 -10.59 -5.65
CA TRP A 473 24.16 -9.32 -5.76
C TRP A 473 23.40 -8.16 -5.10
N VAL A 474 22.11 -7.97 -5.44
CA VAL A 474 21.28 -6.91 -4.87
C VAL A 474 21.14 -7.04 -3.36
N VAL A 475 20.94 -8.26 -2.86
CA VAL A 475 20.77 -8.53 -1.43
C VAL A 475 22.07 -8.26 -0.65
N VAL A 476 23.21 -8.72 -1.17
CA VAL A 476 24.51 -8.50 -0.51
C VAL A 476 24.90 -7.03 -0.51
N TRP A 477 24.53 -6.27 -1.54
CA TRP A 477 24.85 -4.84 -1.63
C TRP A 477 23.84 -3.91 -0.94
N ASP A 478 22.76 -4.47 -0.36
CA ASP A 478 21.86 -3.68 0.49
C ASP A 478 22.58 -3.23 1.77
N ALA A 479 22.51 -1.94 2.09
CA ALA A 479 23.25 -1.34 3.20
C ALA A 479 22.94 -1.98 4.56
N LYS A 480 21.69 -2.42 4.79
CA LYS A 480 21.31 -3.08 6.06
C LYS A 480 21.86 -4.50 6.11
N THR A 481 21.82 -5.22 4.99
CA THR A 481 22.40 -6.56 4.88
C THR A 481 23.92 -6.52 5.03
N MET A 482 24.62 -5.59 4.37
CA MET A 482 26.06 -5.38 4.53
C MET A 482 26.44 -5.12 5.98
N TYR A 483 25.68 -4.27 6.67
CA TYR A 483 25.91 -3.98 8.09
C TYR A 483 25.80 -5.24 8.96
N HIS A 484 24.73 -6.03 8.77
CA HIS A 484 24.53 -7.26 9.53
C HIS A 484 25.56 -8.35 9.20
N LEU A 485 25.97 -8.47 7.94
CA LEU A 485 27.06 -9.36 7.52
C LEU A 485 28.40 -8.93 8.12
N GLY A 486 28.69 -7.62 8.16
CA GLY A 486 29.88 -7.08 8.79
C GLY A 486 29.96 -7.38 10.29
N LEU A 487 28.85 -7.26 11.01
CA LEU A 487 28.76 -7.65 12.43
C LEU A 487 29.03 -9.15 12.66
N VAL A 488 28.52 -10.02 11.78
CA VAL A 488 28.84 -11.46 11.86
C VAL A 488 30.30 -11.72 11.50
N GLY A 489 30.85 -11.04 10.50
CA GLY A 489 32.26 -11.13 10.14
C GLY A 489 33.17 -10.74 11.31
N LEU A 490 32.86 -9.65 12.00
CA LEU A 490 33.59 -9.20 13.20
C LEU A 490 33.43 -10.17 14.37
N SER A 491 32.25 -10.76 14.59
CA SER A 491 32.05 -11.74 15.67
C SER A 491 32.82 -13.04 15.44
N ILE A 492 32.80 -13.56 14.20
CA ILE A 492 33.61 -14.72 13.79
C ILE A 492 35.09 -14.37 13.91
N GLY A 493 35.48 -13.17 13.45
CA GLY A 493 36.82 -12.63 13.58
C GLY A 493 37.37 -12.70 15.01
N GLY A 494 36.57 -12.19 15.96
CA GLY A 494 36.94 -12.17 17.38
C GLY A 494 37.01 -13.55 18.02
N ALA A 495 36.10 -14.47 17.66
CA ALA A 495 36.04 -15.79 18.28
C ALA A 495 37.08 -16.79 17.74
N PHE A 496 37.36 -16.77 16.43
CA PHE A 496 38.23 -17.76 15.78
C PHE A 496 39.69 -17.33 15.71
N PHE A 497 39.97 -16.03 15.52
CA PHE A 497 41.35 -15.52 15.49
C PHE A 497 41.82 -15.02 16.86
N HIS A 498 41.03 -15.22 17.92
CA HIS A 498 41.33 -14.78 19.28
C HIS A 498 41.66 -13.28 19.39
N GLN A 499 41.01 -12.44 18.56
CA GLN A 499 41.22 -11.00 18.53
C GLN A 499 40.10 -10.28 19.32
N PRO A 500 40.28 -9.97 20.62
CA PRO A 500 39.23 -9.36 21.43
C PRO A 500 38.80 -7.96 20.92
N LEU A 501 39.67 -7.28 20.18
CA LEU A 501 39.39 -5.98 19.55
C LEU A 501 38.17 -6.02 18.59
N CYS A 502 37.93 -7.16 17.92
CA CYS A 502 36.77 -7.30 17.05
C CYS A 502 35.44 -7.19 17.81
N PHE A 503 35.39 -7.64 19.07
CA PHE A 503 34.19 -7.53 19.90
C PHE A 503 33.93 -6.09 20.35
N SER A 504 34.96 -5.24 20.43
CA SER A 504 34.83 -3.83 20.81
C SER A 504 34.09 -3.01 19.77
N PHE A 505 34.22 -3.34 18.47
CA PHE A 505 33.45 -2.68 17.42
C PHE A 505 31.94 -2.93 17.52
N HIS A 506 31.48 -4.00 18.18
CA HIS A 506 30.05 -4.23 18.36
C HIS A 506 29.37 -3.23 19.30
N VAL A 507 30.11 -2.57 20.18
CA VAL A 507 29.57 -1.51 21.04
C VAL A 507 29.07 -0.33 20.21
N LEU A 508 29.66 -0.09 19.03
CA LEU A 508 29.23 0.97 18.10
C LEU A 508 27.82 0.74 17.52
N ASP A 509 27.24 -0.46 17.64
CA ASP A 509 25.83 -0.73 17.27
C ASP A 509 24.84 0.14 18.08
N ILE A 510 25.27 0.76 19.20
CA ILE A 510 24.47 1.75 19.94
C ILE A 510 24.00 2.91 19.06
N VAL A 511 24.82 3.35 18.09
CA VAL A 511 24.51 4.46 17.18
C VAL A 511 23.32 4.11 16.28
N ASN A 512 23.22 2.85 15.86
CA ASN A 512 22.12 2.39 15.01
C ASN A 512 20.83 2.14 15.79
N ARG A 513 20.88 2.06 17.12
CA ARG A 513 19.71 1.80 17.97
C ARG A 513 18.98 3.07 18.38
N SER A 514 19.72 4.14 18.66
CA SER A 514 19.12 5.43 19.03
C SER A 514 18.86 6.29 17.80
N SER A 515 17.66 6.89 17.72
CA SER A 515 17.36 7.89 16.68
C SER A 515 18.28 9.10 16.79
N GLU A 516 18.50 9.58 18.01
CA GLU A 516 19.30 10.77 18.30
C GLU A 516 20.76 10.58 17.91
N LEU A 517 21.37 9.45 18.28
CA LEU A 517 22.77 9.16 17.93
C LEU A 517 22.94 8.98 16.42
N ARG A 518 21.92 8.45 15.74
CA ARG A 518 21.94 8.35 14.29
C ARG A 518 21.93 9.73 13.63
N TYR A 519 21.23 10.71 14.21
CA TYR A 519 21.27 12.10 13.71
C TYR A 519 22.62 12.75 13.92
N VAL A 520 23.30 12.47 15.04
CA VAL A 520 24.69 12.92 15.26
C VAL A 520 25.63 12.34 14.21
N SER A 521 25.54 11.04 13.93
CA SER A 521 26.33 10.40 12.87
C SER A 521 26.02 10.98 11.49
N LYS A 522 24.73 11.20 11.21
CA LYS A 522 24.27 11.82 9.97
C LYS A 522 24.77 13.24 9.78
N ALA A 523 24.87 14.05 10.84
CA ALA A 523 25.42 15.40 10.77
C ALA A 523 26.88 15.44 10.29
N ILE A 524 27.63 14.35 10.49
CA ILE A 524 28.99 14.20 9.97
C ILE A 524 28.97 13.70 8.52
N VAL A 525 28.10 12.72 8.22
CA VAL A 525 28.05 12.06 6.90
C VAL A 525 27.42 12.94 5.81
N TYR A 526 26.35 13.67 6.10
CA TYR A 526 25.64 14.49 5.11
C TYR A 526 26.53 15.58 4.46
N PRO A 527 27.24 16.43 5.22
CA PRO A 527 28.19 17.39 4.65
C PRO A 527 29.56 16.75 4.34
N GLY A 528 29.69 15.42 4.35
CA GLY A 528 30.97 14.72 4.26
C GLY A 528 31.83 15.13 3.06
N ARG A 529 31.23 15.50 1.92
CA ARG A 529 31.98 16.06 0.77
C ARG A 529 32.61 17.41 1.08
N SER A 530 31.88 18.30 1.74
CA SER A 530 32.38 19.61 2.15
C SER A 530 33.46 19.47 3.22
N LEU A 531 33.26 18.58 4.20
CA LEU A 531 34.27 18.25 5.21
C LEU A 531 35.53 17.66 4.57
N LEU A 532 35.39 16.79 3.56
CA LEU A 532 36.52 16.25 2.82
C LEU A 532 37.32 17.36 2.12
N HIS A 533 36.66 18.34 1.48
CA HIS A 533 37.36 19.47 0.87
C HIS A 533 38.11 20.32 1.91
N ILE A 534 37.52 20.55 3.10
CA ILE A 534 38.20 21.27 4.19
C ILE A 534 39.40 20.48 4.70
N LEU A 535 39.27 19.16 4.86
CA LEU A 535 40.38 18.29 5.25
C LEU A 535 41.51 18.33 4.20
N VAL A 536 41.17 18.27 2.90
CA VAL A 536 42.16 18.39 1.82
C VAL A 536 42.85 19.75 1.87
N LEU A 537 42.09 20.84 2.05
CA LEU A 537 42.66 22.18 2.21
C LEU A 537 43.58 22.28 3.44
N TYR A 538 43.19 21.65 4.55
CA TYR A 538 43.99 21.57 5.77
C TYR A 538 45.31 20.83 5.52
N LEU A 539 45.26 19.64 4.91
CA LEU A 539 46.46 18.86 4.58
C LEU A 539 47.39 19.60 3.61
N LEU A 540 46.85 20.24 2.57
CA LEU A 540 47.64 21.02 1.63
C LEU A 540 48.29 22.24 2.29
N SER A 541 47.55 22.94 3.14
CA SER A 541 48.07 24.09 3.88
C SER A 541 49.15 23.65 4.87
N ALA A 542 48.93 22.57 5.62
CA ALA A 542 49.92 21.99 6.54
C ALA A 542 51.18 21.49 5.80
N TYR A 543 51.04 20.99 4.57
CA TYR A 543 52.18 20.66 3.71
C TYR A 543 53.01 21.90 3.35
N VAL A 544 52.36 23.01 2.99
CA VAL A 544 53.06 24.28 2.73
C VAL A 544 53.79 24.76 3.98
N PHE A 545 53.15 24.72 5.15
CA PHE A 545 53.80 25.08 6.42
C PHE A 545 54.97 24.14 6.75
N GLY A 546 54.83 22.83 6.57
CA GLY A 546 55.93 21.87 6.76
C GLY A 546 57.10 22.10 5.79
N PHE A 547 56.82 22.46 4.53
CA PHE A 547 57.86 22.82 3.55
C PHE A 547 58.61 24.09 3.97
N VAL A 548 57.89 25.14 4.35
CA VAL A 548 58.49 26.39 4.86
C VAL A 548 59.27 26.12 6.16
N GLY A 549 58.75 25.25 7.01
CA GLY A 549 59.39 24.77 8.23
C GLY A 549 60.76 24.14 7.96
N LEU A 550 60.84 23.22 6.99
CA LEU A 550 62.09 22.58 6.59
C LEU A 550 63.11 23.57 6.01
N VAL A 551 62.69 24.47 5.13
CA VAL A 551 63.62 25.36 4.44
C VAL A 551 64.16 26.47 5.35
N TYR A 552 63.31 27.06 6.19
CA TYR A 552 63.66 28.28 6.94
C TYR A 552 63.79 28.06 8.45
N PHE A 553 63.11 27.05 9.02
CA PHE A 553 62.96 26.91 10.47
C PHE A 553 63.37 25.53 11.01
N ALA A 554 64.08 24.70 10.24
CA ALA A 554 64.44 23.34 10.62
C ALA A 554 65.15 23.25 11.99
N LYS A 555 66.02 24.23 12.31
CA LYS A 555 66.71 24.33 13.60
C LYS A 555 65.76 24.32 14.81
N TYR A 556 64.54 24.86 14.66
CA TYR A 556 63.58 24.96 15.76
C TYR A 556 62.76 23.67 15.95
N PHE A 557 62.83 22.72 15.01
CA PHE A 557 62.18 21.41 15.11
C PHE A 557 63.02 20.39 15.90
N ASP A 558 64.24 20.76 16.30
CA ASP A 558 65.10 19.98 17.18
C ASP A 558 64.75 20.32 18.65
N LYS A 559 64.09 19.39 19.34
CA LYS A 559 63.66 19.55 20.73
C LYS A 559 63.86 18.26 21.51
N ASP A 560 64.50 18.35 22.67
CA ASP A 560 64.71 17.23 23.60
C ASP A 560 65.29 15.97 22.90
N ASP A 561 66.34 16.16 22.08
CA ASP A 561 67.01 15.14 21.25
C ASP A 561 66.14 14.49 20.15
N TYR A 562 64.96 15.05 19.87
CA TYR A 562 64.08 14.62 18.78
C TYR A 562 64.11 15.60 17.60
N ASN A 563 64.68 15.15 16.47
CA ASN A 563 64.67 15.88 15.21
C ASN A 563 63.41 15.60 14.39
N GLY A 564 62.40 16.46 14.55
CA GLY A 564 61.10 16.31 13.88
C GLY A 564 61.04 16.79 12.44
N CYS A 565 62.15 17.23 11.81
CA CYS A 565 62.14 17.88 10.49
C CYS A 565 63.42 17.62 9.67
N ASP A 566 63.85 16.36 9.57
CA ASP A 566 65.00 15.96 8.73
C ASP A 566 64.64 15.82 7.24
N THR A 567 63.43 15.34 6.96
CA THR A 567 62.91 15.20 5.59
C THR A 567 61.59 15.94 5.47
N LEU A 568 61.23 16.34 4.24
CA LEU A 568 59.96 17.03 3.98
C LEU A 568 58.75 16.23 4.48
N TRP A 569 58.77 14.90 4.30
CA TRP A 569 57.70 14.04 4.76
C TRP A 569 57.59 14.01 6.28
N VAL A 570 58.71 13.88 6.99
CA VAL A 570 58.74 13.90 8.46
C VAL A 570 58.32 15.28 8.97
N CYS A 571 58.83 16.36 8.38
CA CYS A 571 58.46 17.72 8.76
C CYS A 571 56.97 18.04 8.54
N PHE A 572 56.38 17.53 7.44
CA PHE A 572 54.95 17.62 7.19
C PHE A 572 54.13 16.84 8.23
N LEU A 573 54.50 15.59 8.52
CA LEU A 573 53.82 14.78 9.53
C LEU A 573 53.94 15.37 10.93
N THR A 574 55.12 15.88 11.31
CA THR A 574 55.33 16.59 12.56
C THR A 574 54.49 17.86 12.61
N SER A 575 54.41 18.61 11.50
CA SER A 575 53.55 19.81 11.41
C SER A 575 52.07 19.48 11.62
N LEU A 576 51.58 18.39 11.02
CA LEU A 576 50.20 17.92 11.20
C LEU A 576 49.92 17.44 12.63
N ASP A 577 50.78 16.58 13.16
CA ASP A 577 50.55 15.89 14.42
C ASP A 577 50.70 16.84 15.61
N GLU A 578 51.86 17.49 15.71
CA GLU A 578 52.18 18.41 16.80
C GLU A 578 51.41 19.73 16.69
N GLY A 579 51.04 20.13 15.47
CA GLY A 579 50.24 21.33 15.25
C GLY A 579 48.81 21.21 15.79
N LEU A 580 48.18 20.03 15.76
CA LEU A 580 46.85 19.81 16.32
C LEU A 580 46.87 19.45 17.81
N LYS A 581 47.92 18.77 18.28
CA LYS A 581 48.04 18.31 19.67
C LYS A 581 48.40 19.42 20.65
N ASN A 582 49.22 20.39 20.22
CA ASN A 582 49.72 21.44 21.12
C ASN A 582 48.81 22.68 21.11
N ASN A 583 48.55 23.20 22.31
CA ASN A 583 47.89 24.49 22.47
C ASN A 583 48.76 25.59 21.84
N GLY A 584 48.20 26.37 20.92
CA GLY A 584 48.95 27.40 20.18
C GLY A 584 49.47 26.95 18.81
N GLY A 585 49.11 25.76 18.33
CA GLY A 585 49.54 25.25 17.03
C GLY A 585 50.99 24.73 17.06
N ILE A 586 51.65 24.71 15.90
CA ILE A 586 53.01 24.18 15.80
C ILE A 586 54.04 24.98 16.62
N GLY A 587 53.77 26.26 16.88
CA GLY A 587 54.62 27.11 17.72
C GLY A 587 54.72 26.65 19.17
N GLY A 588 53.75 25.88 19.67
CA GLY A 588 53.81 25.28 21.01
C GLY A 588 54.76 24.09 21.11
N PHE A 589 55.03 23.41 19.99
CA PHE A 589 55.97 22.29 19.92
C PHE A 589 57.40 22.77 19.79
N LEU A 590 57.63 23.69 18.85
CA LEU A 590 58.94 24.14 18.40
C LEU A 590 59.78 24.78 19.53
N ALA A 591 61.10 24.68 19.42
CA ALA A 591 62.04 25.21 20.41
C ALA A 591 61.87 26.73 20.59
N PRO A 592 61.94 27.25 21.84
CA PRO A 592 61.69 28.66 22.11
C PRO A 592 62.72 29.55 21.43
N SER A 593 62.26 30.58 20.71
CA SER A 593 63.11 31.63 20.16
C SER A 593 63.17 32.81 21.14
N HIS A 594 64.36 33.10 21.68
CA HIS A 594 64.57 34.30 22.49
C HIS A 594 64.69 35.53 21.58
N ARG A 595 64.02 36.63 21.92
CA ARG A 595 64.05 37.88 21.13
C ARG A 595 65.25 38.75 21.47
N ASP A 596 65.84 38.51 22.64
CA ASP A 596 66.94 39.30 23.20
C ASP A 596 68.32 38.79 22.75
N THR A 597 68.39 37.62 22.10
CA THR A 597 69.62 36.96 21.64
C THR A 597 70.13 37.45 20.28
N GLY A 598 69.41 38.36 19.61
CA GLY A 598 69.79 38.89 18.30
C GLY A 598 69.57 37.93 17.11
N ASP A 599 68.75 36.89 17.29
CA ASP A 599 68.45 35.92 16.23
C ASP A 599 67.65 36.59 15.08
N PRO A 600 68.18 36.63 13.84
CA PRO A 600 67.52 37.32 12.72
C PRO A 600 66.20 36.64 12.29
N LEU A 601 66.00 35.38 12.68
CA LEU A 601 64.81 34.59 12.39
C LEU A 601 63.69 34.76 13.43
N ALA A 602 63.91 35.47 14.54
CA ALA A 602 62.94 35.56 15.64
C ALA A 602 61.58 36.19 15.26
N TYR A 603 61.58 37.24 14.42
CA TYR A 603 60.35 37.87 13.94
C TYR A 603 59.65 37.06 12.82
N PRO A 604 60.37 36.56 11.78
CA PRO A 604 59.80 35.61 10.82
C PRO A 604 59.20 34.37 11.50
N ARG A 605 59.84 33.90 12.57
CA ARG A 605 59.40 32.78 13.39
C ARG A 605 58.07 33.05 14.08
N LEU A 606 57.93 34.22 14.71
CA LEU A 606 56.66 34.64 15.32
C LEU A 606 55.53 34.72 14.28
N ALA A 607 55.81 35.26 13.09
CA ALA A 607 54.83 35.33 12.01
C ALA A 607 54.40 33.94 11.53
N TYR A 608 55.35 33.01 11.38
CA TYR A 608 55.09 31.61 11.03
C TYR A 608 54.15 30.93 12.04
N ASP A 609 54.44 31.06 13.34
CA ASP A 609 53.65 30.49 14.42
C ASP A 609 52.23 31.07 14.45
N LEU A 610 52.11 32.38 14.31
CA LEU A 610 50.81 33.07 14.33
C LEU A 610 49.97 32.70 13.10
N LEU A 611 50.56 32.65 11.91
CA LEU A 611 49.87 32.29 10.67
C LEU A 611 49.38 30.83 10.71
N TYR A 612 50.21 29.92 11.23
CA TYR A 612 49.79 28.53 11.44
C TYR A 612 48.61 28.45 12.40
N TYR A 613 48.72 29.10 13.56
CA TYR A 613 47.69 29.05 14.60
C TYR A 613 46.37 29.68 14.15
N VAL A 614 46.40 30.88 13.58
CA VAL A 614 45.17 31.56 13.13
C VAL A 614 44.57 30.85 11.91
N GLY A 615 45.39 30.48 10.93
CA GLY A 615 44.91 29.88 9.69
C GLY A 615 44.39 28.45 9.87
N LEU A 616 45.23 27.54 10.34
CA LEU A 616 44.91 26.12 10.41
C LEU A 616 44.10 25.77 11.67
N ILE A 617 44.47 26.29 12.83
CA ILE A 617 43.82 25.93 14.09
C ILE A 617 42.53 26.72 14.26
N ILE A 618 42.59 28.06 14.28
CA ILE A 618 41.38 28.87 14.52
C ILE A 618 40.42 28.81 13.33
N ILE A 619 40.86 29.14 12.10
CA ILE A 619 39.93 29.28 10.98
C ILE A 619 39.45 27.92 10.46
N LEU A 620 40.36 27.03 10.02
CA LEU A 620 39.94 25.78 9.36
C LEU A 620 39.25 24.79 10.32
N THR A 621 39.71 24.68 11.56
CA THR A 621 39.09 23.76 12.53
C THR A 621 37.70 24.26 12.96
N ASN A 622 37.55 25.58 13.21
CA ASN A 622 36.22 26.14 13.53
C ASN A 622 35.27 26.14 12.34
N LEU A 623 35.77 26.24 11.10
CA LEU A 623 34.95 26.06 9.91
C LEU A 623 34.38 24.63 9.84
N ALA A 624 35.21 23.62 10.12
CA ALA A 624 34.75 22.22 10.16
C ALA A 624 33.71 21.98 11.26
N PHE A 625 33.95 22.47 12.48
CA PHE A 625 32.96 22.37 13.57
C PHE A 625 31.69 23.15 13.26
N GLY A 626 31.79 24.36 12.69
CA GLY A 626 30.65 25.18 12.30
C GLY A 626 29.71 24.46 11.34
N LEU A 627 30.25 23.80 10.31
CA LEU A 627 29.44 23.00 9.38
C LEU A 627 28.76 21.80 10.04
N ILE A 628 29.44 21.11 10.96
CA ILE A 628 28.86 19.97 11.69
C ILE A 628 27.73 20.45 12.63
N ILE A 629 27.93 21.57 13.33
CA ILE A 629 26.93 22.13 14.25
C ILE A 629 25.71 22.62 13.48
N ASP A 630 25.90 23.32 12.36
CA ASP A 630 24.80 23.83 11.53
C ASP A 630 23.95 22.69 10.94
N THR A 631 24.61 21.65 10.41
CA THR A 631 23.91 20.48 9.90
C THR A 631 23.19 19.70 11.00
N PHE A 632 23.79 19.55 12.19
CA PHE A 632 23.12 18.92 13.34
C PHE A 632 21.89 19.72 13.79
N ALA A 633 22.01 21.04 13.88
CA ALA A 633 20.90 21.93 14.25
C ALA A 633 19.74 21.80 13.25
N THR A 634 20.05 21.80 11.95
CA THR A 634 19.06 21.63 10.87
C THR A 634 18.33 20.30 10.96
N LEU A 635 19.07 19.19 11.11
CA LEU A 635 18.49 17.85 11.22
C LEU A 635 17.60 17.71 12.46
N ARG A 636 17.98 18.31 13.58
CA ARG A 636 17.18 18.32 14.81
C ARG A 636 15.88 19.10 14.63
N THR A 637 15.95 20.29 14.02
CA THR A 637 14.77 21.12 13.76
C THR A 637 13.81 20.39 12.81
N GLN A 638 14.31 19.82 11.71
CA GLN A 638 13.49 19.01 10.80
C GLN A 638 12.86 17.80 11.50
N HIS A 639 13.60 17.12 12.38
CA HIS A 639 13.05 15.99 13.12
C HIS A 639 11.88 16.43 14.02
N LYS A 640 12.04 17.57 14.70
CA LYS A 640 11.02 18.15 15.56
C LYS A 640 9.80 18.60 14.76
N GLU A 641 9.99 19.34 13.67
CA GLU A 641 8.90 19.79 12.77
C GLU A 641 8.08 18.61 12.26
N ASN A 642 8.73 17.51 11.87
CA ASN A 642 8.03 16.30 11.43
C ASN A 642 7.23 15.62 12.55
N GLN A 643 7.71 15.66 13.79
CA GLN A 643 6.97 15.13 14.94
C GLN A 643 5.79 16.03 15.33
N ASP A 644 5.95 17.35 15.19
CA ASP A 644 4.91 18.33 15.51
C ASP A 644 3.81 18.32 14.42
N ASP A 645 4.15 18.24 13.12
CA ASP A 645 3.18 18.08 12.01
C ASP A 645 2.28 16.85 12.21
N LEU A 646 2.85 15.73 12.66
CA LEU A 646 2.11 14.49 12.95
C LEU A 646 1.08 14.64 14.09
N LYS A 647 1.31 15.57 15.02
CA LYS A 647 0.41 15.82 16.17
C LYS A 647 -0.59 16.93 15.89
N ASP A 648 -0.16 17.94 15.12
CA ASP A 648 -0.90 19.17 14.95
C ASP A 648 -1.79 19.16 13.70
N ARG A 649 -1.54 18.27 12.73
CA ARG A 649 -2.30 18.20 11.48
C ARG A 649 -2.76 16.80 11.15
N CYS A 650 -3.96 16.69 10.57
CA CYS A 650 -4.43 15.42 10.04
C CYS A 650 -3.60 15.02 8.81
N PHE A 651 -3.10 13.79 8.78
CA PHE A 651 -2.27 13.31 7.67
C PHE A 651 -2.99 13.32 6.31
N ILE A 652 -4.30 13.02 6.29
CA ILE A 652 -5.08 12.87 5.05
C ILE A 652 -5.57 14.23 4.54
N CYS A 653 -6.38 14.95 5.33
CA CYS A 653 -6.95 16.23 4.90
C CYS A 653 -6.03 17.43 5.11
N SER A 654 -4.94 17.30 5.87
CA SER A 654 -4.01 18.41 6.17
C SER A 654 -4.65 19.60 6.90
N ILE A 655 -5.75 19.38 7.61
CA ILE A 655 -6.41 20.36 8.47
C ILE A 655 -5.84 20.27 9.89
N ASP A 656 -5.65 21.43 10.53
CA ASP A 656 -5.09 21.55 11.89
C ASP A 656 -6.00 20.96 12.98
N CYS A 657 -5.38 20.42 14.03
CA CYS A 657 -6.05 19.81 15.18
C CYS A 657 -6.93 20.80 15.94
N PHE A 658 -6.53 22.07 16.00
CA PHE A 658 -7.27 23.14 16.65
C PHE A 658 -8.68 23.30 16.06
N THR A 659 -8.81 23.20 14.73
CA THR A 659 -10.09 23.31 14.03
C THR A 659 -11.05 22.21 14.49
N PHE A 660 -10.58 20.97 14.59
CA PHE A 660 -11.41 19.84 15.02
C PHE A 660 -11.74 19.89 16.51
N ASN A 661 -10.78 20.27 17.36
CA ASN A 661 -11.00 20.42 18.79
C ASN A 661 -12.01 21.52 19.11
N ARG A 662 -12.09 22.58 18.29
CA ARG A 662 -13.04 23.67 18.47
C ARG A 662 -14.42 23.39 17.87
N MET A 663 -14.47 22.79 16.68
CA MET A 663 -15.70 22.70 15.89
C MET A 663 -16.40 21.33 15.96
N THR A 664 -15.68 20.25 16.25
CA THR A 664 -16.19 18.87 16.13
C THR A 664 -16.01 18.09 17.44
N LYS A 665 -16.12 16.75 17.39
CA LYS A 665 -15.92 15.84 18.53
C LYS A 665 -14.44 15.71 18.99
N GLY A 666 -13.52 16.47 18.39
CA GLY A 666 -12.10 16.47 18.73
C GLY A 666 -11.20 15.79 17.68
N PHE A 667 -9.91 16.16 17.70
CA PHE A 667 -8.92 15.69 16.74
C PHE A 667 -8.57 14.20 16.87
N ASP A 668 -8.56 13.66 18.09
CA ASP A 668 -8.34 12.22 18.31
C ASP A 668 -9.47 11.38 17.73
N HIS A 669 -10.71 11.84 17.85
CA HIS A 669 -11.87 11.19 17.22
C HIS A 669 -11.74 11.22 15.69
N HIS A 670 -11.41 12.39 15.13
CA HIS A 670 -11.19 12.56 13.68
C HIS A 670 -10.12 11.61 13.14
N THR A 671 -8.94 11.55 13.77
CA THR A 671 -7.81 10.72 13.27
C THR A 671 -8.01 9.22 13.45
N ARG A 672 -8.82 8.78 14.42
CA ARG A 672 -9.07 7.35 14.67
C ARG A 672 -10.27 6.78 13.91
N HIS A 673 -11.35 7.54 13.77
CA HIS A 673 -12.62 7.04 13.23
C HIS A 673 -12.98 7.64 11.88
N GLU A 674 -12.54 8.87 11.58
CA GLU A 674 -12.88 9.55 10.33
C GLU A 674 -11.76 9.40 9.30
N HIS A 675 -10.57 9.94 9.58
CA HIS A 675 -9.40 9.97 8.70
C HIS A 675 -8.28 9.09 9.25
N ASN A 676 -8.59 7.82 9.46
CA ASN A 676 -7.58 6.85 9.88
C ASN A 676 -6.70 6.42 8.70
N ILE A 677 -5.40 6.75 8.77
CA ILE A 677 -4.40 6.45 7.74
C ILE A 677 -4.41 4.95 7.37
N TRP A 678 -4.58 4.08 8.38
CA TRP A 678 -4.53 2.63 8.17
C TRP A 678 -5.78 2.10 7.46
N HIS A 679 -6.94 2.74 7.66
CA HIS A 679 -8.15 2.37 6.94
C HIS A 679 -8.00 2.57 5.43
N TYR A 680 -7.28 3.60 4.97
CA TYR A 680 -6.98 3.76 3.54
C TYR A 680 -6.09 2.62 2.99
N ILE A 681 -5.12 2.13 3.76
CA ILE A 681 -4.33 0.95 3.36
C ILE A 681 -5.24 -0.29 3.27
N TYR A 682 -6.13 -0.45 4.25
CA TYR A 682 -7.09 -1.56 4.28
C TYR A 682 -8.07 -1.50 3.11
N LEU A 683 -8.50 -0.30 2.70
CA LEU A 683 -9.31 -0.09 1.49
C LEU A 683 -8.58 -0.61 0.25
N PHE A 684 -7.29 -0.29 0.10
CA PHE A 684 -6.52 -0.78 -1.05
C PHE A 684 -6.33 -2.30 -1.02
N VAL A 685 -6.20 -2.91 0.16
CA VAL A 685 -6.17 -4.38 0.30
C VAL A 685 -7.54 -4.96 -0.08
N HIS A 686 -8.63 -4.39 0.43
CA HIS A 686 -10.00 -4.81 0.15
C HIS A 686 -10.29 -4.80 -1.35
N LEU A 687 -10.01 -3.68 -2.04
CA LEU A 687 -10.19 -3.57 -3.48
C LEU A 687 -9.32 -4.57 -4.26
N ARG A 688 -8.04 -4.75 -3.89
CA ARG A 688 -7.14 -5.69 -4.60
C ARG A 688 -7.46 -7.17 -4.38
N LYS A 689 -8.18 -7.52 -3.31
CA LYS A 689 -8.55 -8.91 -2.99
C LYS A 689 -9.96 -9.27 -3.43
N LYS A 690 -10.85 -8.29 -3.53
CA LYS A 690 -12.21 -8.48 -4.03
C LYS A 690 -12.20 -8.65 -5.55
N HIS A 691 -12.97 -9.61 -6.03
CA HIS A 691 -13.12 -9.85 -7.47
C HIS A 691 -13.78 -8.65 -8.15
N PHE A 692 -13.30 -8.28 -9.34
CA PHE A 692 -13.70 -7.04 -10.01
C PHE A 692 -15.20 -6.98 -10.37
N THR A 693 -15.84 -8.13 -10.64
CA THR A 693 -17.29 -8.20 -10.90
C THR A 693 -18.14 -7.93 -9.67
N HIS A 694 -17.57 -8.05 -8.47
CA HIS A 694 -18.28 -7.83 -7.20
C HIS A 694 -18.15 -6.39 -6.70
N TYR A 695 -17.46 -5.50 -7.44
CA TYR A 695 -17.38 -4.10 -7.03
C TYR A 695 -18.76 -3.44 -7.07
N ASN A 696 -19.07 -2.63 -6.05
CA ASN A 696 -20.16 -1.67 -6.13
C ASN A 696 -19.71 -0.43 -6.95
N GLY A 697 -20.62 0.52 -7.23
CA GLY A 697 -20.29 1.68 -8.06
C GLY A 697 -19.13 2.51 -7.48
N VAL A 698 -19.08 2.63 -6.15
CA VAL A 698 -18.05 3.40 -5.45
C VAL A 698 -16.68 2.72 -5.52
N GLU A 699 -16.64 1.42 -5.25
CA GLU A 699 -15.46 0.57 -5.36
C GLU A 699 -14.92 0.52 -6.79
N LEU A 700 -15.81 0.47 -7.80
CA LEU A 700 -15.40 0.48 -9.20
C LEU A 700 -14.78 1.83 -9.59
N TYR A 701 -15.36 2.95 -9.14
CA TYR A 701 -14.79 4.28 -9.33
C TYR A 701 -13.38 4.36 -8.70
N LEU A 702 -13.24 3.92 -7.45
CA LEU A 702 -11.94 3.88 -6.77
C LEU A 702 -10.94 2.98 -7.47
N ALA A 703 -11.34 1.77 -7.88
CA ALA A 703 -10.50 0.85 -8.62
C ALA A 703 -10.04 1.48 -9.94
N THR A 704 -10.93 2.19 -10.66
CA THR A 704 -10.58 2.90 -11.89
C THR A 704 -9.56 4.00 -11.64
N ARG A 705 -9.73 4.82 -10.58
CA ARG A 705 -8.76 5.85 -10.19
C ARG A 705 -7.41 5.27 -9.78
N MET A 706 -7.41 4.20 -9.00
CA MET A 706 -6.20 3.44 -8.64
C MET A 706 -5.48 2.90 -9.88
N ALA A 707 -6.22 2.44 -10.88
CA ALA A 707 -5.63 1.90 -12.11
C ALA A 707 -4.93 3.00 -12.93
N LYS A 708 -5.52 4.21 -12.89
CA LYS A 708 -4.97 5.43 -13.49
C LYS A 708 -3.86 6.09 -12.64
N ARG A 709 -3.60 5.58 -11.43
CA ARG A 709 -2.72 6.19 -10.41
C ARG A 709 -3.11 7.61 -10.06
N ASP A 710 -4.41 7.86 -10.06
CA ASP A 710 -4.97 9.15 -9.71
C ASP A 710 -5.43 9.12 -8.24
N VAL A 711 -4.88 10.03 -7.43
CA VAL A 711 -5.15 10.14 -5.99
C VAL A 711 -6.17 11.23 -5.65
N THR A 712 -6.85 11.82 -6.64
CA THR A 712 -7.84 12.90 -6.41
C THR A 712 -9.05 12.45 -5.56
N PHE A 713 -9.24 11.16 -5.36
CA PHE A 713 -10.32 10.64 -4.51
C PHE A 713 -10.06 10.87 -3.01
N PHE A 714 -8.84 11.21 -2.59
CA PHE A 714 -8.56 11.55 -1.19
C PHE A 714 -9.17 12.92 -0.83
N PRO A 715 -9.72 13.08 0.40
CA PRO A 715 -10.31 14.33 0.86
C PRO A 715 -9.21 15.33 1.29
N SER A 716 -8.54 15.95 0.32
CA SER A 716 -7.53 16.99 0.59
C SER A 716 -8.20 18.30 1.02
N HIS A 717 -7.77 18.88 2.15
CA HIS A 717 -8.31 20.11 2.74
C HIS A 717 -9.82 20.12 3.00
N ARG A 718 -10.43 18.94 3.08
CA ARG A 718 -11.87 18.77 3.33
C ARG A 718 -12.12 17.65 4.32
N ALA A 719 -13.20 17.75 5.08
CA ALA A 719 -13.65 16.72 6.00
C ALA A 719 -15.17 16.76 6.13
N LEU A 720 -15.81 15.60 6.09
CA LEU A 720 -17.28 15.51 6.09
C LEU A 720 -17.88 16.12 7.36
N ALA A 721 -17.23 15.95 8.51
CA ALA A 721 -17.67 16.52 9.79
C ALA A 721 -17.76 18.05 9.76
N LEU A 722 -16.84 18.73 9.06
CA LEU A 722 -16.83 20.19 8.94
C LEU A 722 -17.88 20.68 7.94
N GLU A 723 -18.08 19.95 6.84
CA GLU A 723 -19.11 20.29 5.84
C GLU A 723 -20.52 20.14 6.42
N LYS A 724 -20.80 19.05 7.16
CA LYS A 724 -22.08 18.85 7.86
C LYS A 724 -22.39 19.99 8.85
N LEU A 725 -21.38 20.51 9.55
CA LEU A 725 -21.54 21.66 10.45
C LEU A 725 -21.81 22.95 9.70
N HIS A 726 -21.11 23.17 8.59
CA HIS A 726 -21.35 24.33 7.74
C HIS A 726 -22.78 24.33 7.19
N ASP A 727 -23.26 23.20 6.69
CA ASP A 727 -24.63 23.04 6.18
C ASP A 727 -25.68 23.25 7.28
N ARG A 728 -25.45 22.74 8.50
CA ARG A 728 -26.34 22.97 9.64
C ARG A 728 -26.42 24.45 10.05
N ASN A 729 -25.34 25.20 9.85
CA ASN A 729 -25.24 26.61 10.23
C ASN A 729 -25.65 27.56 9.09
N ARG A 730 -26.05 27.06 7.91
CA ARG A 730 -26.60 27.91 6.85
C ARG A 730 -27.99 28.42 7.25
N PRO A 731 -28.28 29.72 7.06
CA PRO A 731 -29.63 30.24 7.23
C PRO A 731 -30.57 29.54 6.23
N LEU A 732 -31.78 29.20 6.68
CA LEU A 732 -32.82 28.40 6.02
C LEU A 732 -33.40 28.98 4.70
N ASP A 733 -32.70 29.91 4.05
CA ASP A 733 -33.25 30.71 2.95
C ASP A 733 -32.89 30.22 1.55
N ASP A 734 -32.37 29.00 1.41
CA ASP A 734 -32.32 28.33 0.11
C ASP A 734 -32.54 26.83 0.26
N THR A 735 -33.38 26.31 -0.63
CA THR A 735 -33.97 24.97 -0.67
C THR A 735 -33.13 23.81 -0.08
N PRO A 736 -33.75 22.85 0.63
CA PRO A 736 -33.04 21.68 1.11
C PRO A 736 -32.50 20.91 -0.09
N LYS A 737 -31.18 20.75 -0.17
CA LYS A 737 -30.55 19.73 -1.04
C LYS A 737 -31.15 18.38 -0.64
N ARG A 738 -32.12 17.90 -1.43
CA ARG A 738 -32.53 16.49 -1.36
C ARG A 738 -31.31 15.68 -1.76
N TYR A 739 -30.70 15.01 -0.79
CA TYR A 739 -29.80 13.90 -1.06
C TYR A 739 -30.64 12.79 -1.70
N VAL A 740 -30.78 12.83 -3.03
CA VAL A 740 -31.30 11.72 -3.84
C VAL A 740 -30.07 10.94 -4.27
N MET A 741 -30.00 9.67 -3.85
CA MET A 741 -28.97 8.73 -4.31
C MET A 741 -29.40 8.07 -5.62
#